data_AF-A0A433CSC9-F1
#
_entry.id   AF-A0A433CSC9-F1
#
_cell.length_a   1.000
_cell.length_b   1.000
_cell.length_c   1.000
_cell.angle_alpha   90.00
_cell.angle_beta   90.00
_cell.angle_gamma   90.00
#
_symmetry.space_group_name_H-M   'P 1'
#
loop_
_entity.id
_entity.type
_entity.pdbx_description
1 polymer ?
#
loop_
_entity_poly.entity_id
_entity_poly.type
_entity_poly.pdbx_seq_one_letter_code
_entity_poly.pdbx_strand_id
1 'polypeptide(L)'
;MTTLHTVSFQKTVLATLIGLCLSQSAFALQELSDDGLSETTGEGIALLPQDTYMIFRGAGANEATPLAGTDGIAGNEDDRLNDTGYIHYIPVGPLTSEASTAGAGKADLFLYGLAVSKSDNNTNTRIASTAANASIKSWGTASNPWLLKASTAYNVPDFYVSGTNGGTSKSSVTYLSVEAPLYNENIAALTSDTGLDAYKLKLGLWADAFVRDPSKIEGDANQFCLNGCTRDTSSVDTTQIPRENRLRLQAIWNNFSVNGSNLQLFQTLGGVGLSGDTGINNGMSKFYNNTLGASAILRFNSGDAANVKATYNAGVSSRTYNTDRNATAGSAGWSSTEAWNTYANTSILGGDNGSAGGCNAGGVQFGSVACQFRYRDRAVKDSVSGASWIAPDPNGSNVLRLSTRETSNTGLLSTPALGGGNAPTFDDDDGIFIYNPNINLVLGSLYQPVVFGSDGKNFSLEIARIPNKQEIYTKIYTRYAGDTGDAGVTYYGSTCNVYQCGSSTVAGYQGGSALNDYSSTALAGKKLATHSSISFGTVKSNDGGQTLVADSSVEALGIFFGTPQNRTNISGTQIFREAQYQQRKQRVDTSYIVTDRYRLTVSDPWSLGSGSATKSDPYGQASISCSHGARDDCNYSVDRWYNTSGNHVDWVYLTNVDASGNKIFGNDDGTYTRYCTNTTTDCLTWYNGAALGTGGAGNGYPAAVTNVSDQIVGNSMANPGSGQRGADDCWPGESGGACNGSSGSTTTVGLYGLSRLSAVNDGATSNTPTPTHVNNTNWTYGTRANAPWFRVAGGQAAVAYGSGLGSSTAITSDIVPTAITGGVNPSALNNFGSAVIDGLLIQHLKITTKGL
;
A
#
# COMPACT_ATOMS: atom_id res chain seq x y z
N MET A 1 -60.69 -36.91 -78.17
CA MET A 1 -61.41 -35.95 -77.29
C MET A 1 -62.34 -36.81 -76.46
N THR A 2 -62.35 -36.86 -75.13
CA THR A 2 -61.90 -36.01 -74.01
C THR A 2 -62.43 -36.79 -72.79
N THR A 3 -61.90 -36.86 -71.59
CA THR A 3 -60.80 -36.25 -70.83
C THR A 3 -60.81 -37.10 -69.56
N LEU A 4 -59.76 -37.87 -69.29
CA LEU A 4 -59.66 -38.62 -68.03
C LEU A 4 -58.83 -37.80 -67.04
N HIS A 5 -59.46 -37.51 -65.91
CA HIS A 5 -58.94 -36.71 -64.81
C HIS A 5 -57.67 -37.33 -64.22
N THR A 6 -56.53 -36.71 -64.46
CA THR A 6 -55.32 -36.90 -63.63
C THR A 6 -55.54 -36.23 -62.29
N VAL A 7 -55.38 -37.02 -61.22
CA VAL A 7 -55.56 -36.64 -59.82
C VAL A 7 -54.71 -35.40 -59.50
N SER A 8 -55.36 -34.34 -59.03
CA SER A 8 -54.73 -33.09 -58.66
C SER A 8 -53.88 -33.27 -57.40
N PHE A 9 -52.57 -33.37 -57.57
CA PHE A 9 -51.62 -33.29 -56.47
C PHE A 9 -51.72 -31.90 -55.84
N GLN A 10 -52.16 -31.81 -54.58
CA GLN A 10 -52.41 -30.53 -53.92
C GLN A 10 -51.11 -29.74 -53.79
N LYS A 11 -51.12 -28.46 -54.19
CA LYS A 11 -49.94 -27.55 -54.14
C LYS A 11 -49.30 -27.50 -52.76
N THR A 12 -50.08 -27.69 -51.70
CA THR A 12 -49.63 -27.77 -50.31
C THR A 12 -48.73 -28.98 -50.05
N VAL A 13 -49.05 -30.15 -50.63
CA VAL A 13 -48.26 -31.38 -50.47
C VAL A 13 -46.92 -31.28 -51.19
N LEU A 14 -46.91 -30.68 -52.39
CA LEU A 14 -45.69 -30.40 -53.14
C LEU A 14 -44.79 -29.38 -52.42
N ALA A 15 -45.38 -28.35 -51.81
CA ALA A 15 -44.65 -27.36 -51.01
C ALA A 15 -44.04 -27.98 -49.74
N THR A 16 -44.73 -28.89 -49.04
CA THR A 16 -44.16 -29.63 -47.91
C THR A 16 -43.08 -30.61 -48.32
N LEU A 17 -43.22 -31.28 -49.48
CA LEU A 17 -42.20 -32.21 -49.98
C LEU A 17 -40.92 -31.45 -50.40
N ILE A 18 -41.08 -30.32 -51.09
CA ILE A 18 -39.95 -29.43 -51.44
C ILE A 18 -39.33 -28.84 -50.16
N GLY A 19 -40.13 -28.48 -49.16
CA GLY A 19 -39.64 -28.04 -47.84
C GLY A 19 -38.84 -29.12 -47.10
N LEU A 20 -39.27 -30.39 -47.20
CA LEU A 20 -38.58 -31.55 -46.62
C LEU A 20 -37.29 -31.93 -47.40
N CYS A 21 -37.26 -31.67 -48.71
CA CYS A 21 -36.06 -31.89 -49.54
C CYS A 21 -35.06 -30.72 -49.48
N LEU A 22 -35.47 -29.55 -48.99
CA LEU A 22 -34.62 -28.36 -48.79
C LEU A 22 -34.26 -28.12 -47.31
N SER A 23 -34.88 -28.83 -46.37
CA SER A 23 -34.45 -28.82 -44.98
C SER A 23 -33.07 -29.46 -44.87
N GLN A 24 -32.09 -28.69 -44.43
CA GLN A 24 -30.76 -29.21 -44.09
C GLN A 24 -30.96 -30.30 -43.03
N SER A 25 -30.38 -31.47 -43.27
CA SER A 25 -30.35 -32.58 -42.32
C SER A 25 -29.71 -32.10 -41.02
N ALA A 26 -30.52 -31.89 -39.99
CA ALA A 26 -30.05 -31.77 -38.63
C ALA A 26 -29.53 -33.15 -38.21
N PHE A 27 -28.20 -33.28 -38.12
CA PHE A 27 -27.55 -34.48 -37.62
C PHE A 27 -27.91 -34.64 -36.14
N ALA A 28 -28.90 -35.48 -35.84
CA ALA A 28 -29.13 -36.01 -34.52
C ALA A 28 -28.98 -37.54 -34.62
N LEU A 29 -27.91 -38.04 -34.01
CA LEU A 29 -27.63 -39.46 -33.73
C LEU A 29 -27.45 -40.37 -34.97
N GLN A 30 -26.28 -40.26 -35.62
CA GLN A 30 -25.71 -41.37 -36.39
C GLN A 30 -24.85 -42.22 -35.45
N GLU A 31 -24.94 -43.55 -35.55
CA GLU A 31 -24.03 -44.48 -34.86
C GLU A 31 -22.60 -44.22 -35.37
N LEU A 32 -21.75 -43.62 -34.52
CA LEU A 32 -20.33 -43.46 -34.79
C LEU A 32 -19.67 -44.81 -34.52
N SER A 33 -19.25 -45.51 -35.57
CA SER A 33 -18.43 -46.71 -35.43
C SER A 33 -17.07 -46.35 -34.81
N ASP A 34 -16.50 -47.23 -33.98
CA ASP A 34 -15.19 -47.02 -33.34
C ASP A 34 -14.09 -46.60 -34.34
N ASP A 35 -14.12 -47.11 -35.57
CA ASP A 35 -13.19 -46.70 -36.63
C ASP A 35 -13.32 -45.22 -37.01
N GLY A 36 -14.55 -44.65 -37.01
CA GLY A 36 -14.81 -43.24 -37.28
C GLY A 36 -14.44 -42.33 -36.11
N LEU A 37 -14.66 -42.80 -34.87
CA LEU A 37 -14.21 -42.12 -33.64
C LEU A 37 -12.69 -42.05 -33.52
N SER A 38 -11.98 -43.03 -34.08
CA SER A 38 -10.50 -43.07 -34.05
C SER A 38 -9.84 -42.06 -35.00
N GLU A 39 -10.55 -41.63 -36.05
CA GLU A 39 -10.07 -40.66 -37.04
C GLU A 39 -10.44 -39.20 -36.67
N THR A 40 -11.48 -39.00 -35.85
CA THR A 40 -11.90 -37.67 -35.36
C THR A 40 -11.14 -37.26 -34.09
N THR A 41 -9.91 -36.79 -34.26
CA THR A 41 -9.20 -36.09 -33.17
C THR A 41 -9.79 -34.70 -32.96
N GLY A 42 -10.47 -34.46 -31.83
CA GLY A 42 -10.91 -33.11 -31.41
C GLY A 42 -12.41 -32.89 -31.18
N GLU A 43 -13.23 -33.93 -31.08
CA GLU A 43 -14.65 -33.77 -30.73
C GLU A 43 -14.84 -33.53 -29.22
N GLY A 44 -15.68 -32.55 -28.89
CA GLY A 44 -16.07 -32.22 -27.53
C GLY A 44 -17.57 -32.03 -27.44
N ILE A 45 -18.14 -32.29 -26.26
CA ILE A 45 -19.55 -32.05 -25.96
C ILE A 45 -19.69 -30.58 -25.55
N ALA A 46 -20.45 -29.81 -26.32
CA ALA A 46 -20.87 -28.48 -25.94
C ALA A 46 -22.19 -28.56 -25.17
N LEU A 47 -22.24 -27.95 -23.99
CA LEU A 47 -23.44 -27.85 -23.15
C LEU A 47 -23.85 -26.39 -23.03
N LEU A 48 -25.14 -26.11 -23.22
CA LEU A 48 -25.70 -24.78 -23.00
C LEU A 48 -26.90 -24.92 -22.05
N PRO A 49 -26.68 -24.78 -20.73
CA PRO A 49 -27.77 -24.78 -19.77
C PRO A 49 -28.64 -23.53 -19.97
N GLN A 50 -29.94 -23.72 -20.15
CA GLN A 50 -30.94 -22.66 -20.33
C GLN A 50 -32.15 -22.91 -19.46
N ASP A 51 -32.77 -21.82 -19.00
CA ASP A 51 -33.94 -21.83 -18.11
C ASP A 51 -33.77 -22.84 -16.96
N THR A 52 -32.59 -22.79 -16.31
CA THR A 52 -32.14 -23.82 -15.37
C THR A 52 -31.74 -23.25 -14.02
N TYR A 53 -31.93 -24.04 -12.97
CA TYR A 53 -31.38 -23.84 -11.63
C TYR A 53 -31.15 -25.20 -11.00
N MET A 54 -30.30 -25.26 -9.98
CA MET A 54 -29.94 -26.48 -9.28
C MET A 54 -30.20 -26.29 -7.79
N ILE A 55 -30.78 -27.31 -7.15
CA ILE A 55 -31.02 -27.35 -5.70
C ILE A 55 -30.97 -28.79 -5.22
N PHE A 56 -30.22 -29.04 -4.13
CA PHE A 56 -30.20 -30.32 -3.44
C PHE A 56 -31.43 -30.44 -2.53
N ARG A 57 -32.36 -31.33 -2.89
CA ARG A 57 -33.60 -31.58 -2.14
C ARG A 57 -33.54 -32.90 -1.37
N GLY A 58 -34.31 -33.00 -0.28
CA GLY A 58 -34.46 -34.26 0.45
C GLY A 58 -35.23 -35.29 -0.38
N ALA A 59 -34.83 -36.56 -0.30
CA ALA A 59 -35.47 -37.67 -1.02
C ALA A 59 -36.92 -37.89 -0.57
N GLY A 60 -37.82 -38.34 -1.48
CA GLY A 60 -39.20 -38.71 -1.16
C GLY A 60 -40.28 -37.72 -1.63
N ALA A 61 -41.31 -37.45 -0.83
CA ALA A 61 -42.43 -36.57 -1.22
C ALA A 61 -42.00 -35.14 -1.64
N ASN A 62 -40.80 -34.70 -1.22
CA ASN A 62 -40.22 -33.41 -1.58
C ASN A 62 -39.57 -33.41 -2.99
N GLU A 63 -39.37 -34.59 -3.62
CA GLU A 63 -38.96 -34.73 -5.02
C GLU A 63 -40.15 -34.63 -6.00
N ALA A 64 -41.35 -35.03 -5.57
CA ALA A 64 -42.49 -35.29 -6.44
C ALA A 64 -43.63 -34.27 -6.35
N THR A 65 -43.62 -33.36 -5.37
CA THR A 65 -44.77 -32.47 -5.13
C THR A 65 -44.38 -31.00 -5.27
N PRO A 66 -44.89 -30.26 -6.28
CA PRO A 66 -44.91 -28.81 -6.20
C PRO A 66 -45.94 -28.45 -5.13
N LEU A 67 -45.51 -28.20 -3.89
CA LEU A 67 -46.42 -27.88 -2.78
C LEU A 67 -46.43 -26.39 -2.47
N ALA A 68 -47.67 -25.87 -2.37
CA ALA A 68 -48.12 -24.54 -1.95
C ALA A 68 -47.45 -23.31 -2.62
N GLY A 69 -47.35 -23.37 -3.94
CA GLY A 69 -47.03 -22.28 -4.87
C GLY A 69 -46.89 -22.92 -6.25
N THR A 70 -47.39 -22.31 -7.32
CA THR A 70 -47.58 -22.97 -8.63
C THR A 70 -46.31 -23.63 -9.21
N ASP A 71 -45.12 -23.30 -8.70
CA ASP A 71 -43.83 -23.65 -9.32
C ASP A 71 -42.92 -24.55 -8.45
N GLY A 72 -43.33 -25.00 -7.25
CA GLY A 72 -42.55 -25.97 -6.45
C GLY A 72 -41.16 -25.52 -6.00
N ILE A 73 -40.79 -24.25 -6.18
CA ILE A 73 -39.75 -23.53 -5.47
C ILE A 73 -40.47 -22.56 -4.57
N ALA A 74 -40.35 -22.70 -3.25
CA ALA A 74 -40.84 -21.70 -2.34
C ALA A 74 -39.68 -21.21 -1.48
N GLY A 75 -38.85 -20.34 -2.06
CA GLY A 75 -37.95 -19.46 -1.33
C GLY A 75 -38.69 -18.36 -0.55
N ASN A 76 -39.87 -18.66 0.01
CA ASN A 76 -40.46 -17.85 1.07
C ASN A 76 -39.78 -18.24 2.39
N GLU A 77 -39.67 -17.31 3.33
CA GLU A 77 -39.13 -17.54 4.67
C GLU A 77 -39.87 -18.68 5.40
N ASP A 78 -41.11 -18.98 4.98
CA ASP A 78 -42.02 -19.95 5.60
C ASP A 78 -42.02 -21.38 4.99
N ASP A 79 -41.49 -21.62 3.78
CA ASP A 79 -41.48 -22.96 3.14
C ASP A 79 -40.06 -23.50 2.91
N ARG A 80 -39.41 -23.78 4.04
CA ARG A 80 -38.04 -24.34 4.11
C ARG A 80 -37.98 -25.87 3.95
N LEU A 81 -39.04 -26.50 3.41
CA LEU A 81 -39.15 -27.96 3.26
C LEU A 81 -38.22 -28.51 2.15
N ASN A 82 -37.87 -27.68 1.17
CA ASN A 82 -37.18 -28.09 -0.05
C ASN A 82 -35.64 -27.98 0.00
N ASP A 83 -35.06 -27.26 0.97
CA ASP A 83 -33.60 -27.05 1.12
C ASP A 83 -32.95 -28.09 2.07
N THR A 84 -33.48 -29.31 2.07
CA THR A 84 -33.17 -30.34 3.08
C THR A 84 -32.25 -31.45 2.58
N GLY A 85 -31.97 -31.50 1.28
CA GLY A 85 -31.00 -32.45 0.70
C GLY A 85 -29.60 -32.12 1.15
N TYR A 86 -28.77 -33.13 1.39
CA TYR A 86 -27.45 -32.93 2.00
C TYR A 86 -26.34 -33.79 1.43
N ILE A 87 -25.13 -33.26 1.57
CA ILE A 87 -23.87 -34.00 1.44
C ILE A 87 -23.35 -34.26 2.85
N HIS A 88 -23.13 -35.53 3.19
CA HIS A 88 -22.65 -35.96 4.50
C HIS A 88 -21.16 -36.28 4.45
N TYR A 89 -20.38 -35.50 5.19
CA TYR A 89 -18.94 -35.66 5.32
C TYR A 89 -18.62 -36.35 6.64
N ILE A 90 -18.44 -37.68 6.58
CA ILE A 90 -18.08 -38.50 7.74
C ILE A 90 -16.57 -38.76 7.73
N PRO A 91 -15.83 -38.38 8.79
CA PRO A 91 -14.45 -38.76 8.92
C PRO A 91 -14.35 -40.26 9.25
N VAL A 92 -13.67 -40.99 8.37
CA VAL A 92 -13.31 -42.40 8.55
C VAL A 92 -11.92 -42.53 9.14
N GLY A 93 -11.69 -43.58 9.94
CA GLY A 93 -10.39 -43.85 10.57
C GLY A 93 -10.25 -43.39 12.03
N PRO A 94 -9.24 -43.88 12.76
CA PRO A 94 -9.00 -43.53 14.16
C PRO A 94 -8.47 -42.09 14.32
N LEU A 95 -8.62 -41.52 15.51
CA LEU A 95 -7.90 -40.29 15.87
C LEU A 95 -6.41 -40.60 16.03
N THR A 96 -5.54 -39.60 15.82
CA THR A 96 -4.13 -39.75 16.17
C THR A 96 -3.96 -39.90 17.68
N SER A 97 -2.83 -40.47 18.12
CA SER A 97 -2.48 -40.59 19.55
C SER A 97 -2.56 -39.24 20.28
N GLU A 98 -2.12 -38.17 19.63
CA GLU A 98 -2.10 -36.82 20.19
C GLU A 98 -3.52 -36.28 20.34
N ALA A 99 -4.34 -36.41 19.30
CA ALA A 99 -5.74 -35.98 19.32
C ALA A 99 -6.57 -36.78 20.33
N SER A 100 -6.35 -38.10 20.41
CA SER A 100 -7.00 -38.97 21.39
C SER A 100 -6.61 -38.60 22.82
N THR A 101 -5.33 -38.29 23.07
CA THR A 101 -4.84 -37.87 24.39
C THR A 101 -5.41 -36.50 24.79
N ALA A 102 -5.62 -35.62 23.82
CA ALA A 102 -6.28 -34.33 24.03
C ALA A 102 -7.81 -34.44 24.22
N GLY A 103 -8.39 -35.64 24.15
CA GLY A 103 -9.85 -35.84 24.27
C GLY A 103 -10.64 -35.26 23.10
N ALA A 104 -10.06 -35.20 21.90
CA ALA A 104 -10.73 -34.66 20.72
C ALA A 104 -11.89 -35.56 20.26
N GLY A 105 -12.96 -34.96 19.75
CA GLY A 105 -13.99 -35.65 18.99
C GLY A 105 -13.68 -35.69 17.50
N LYS A 106 -14.52 -36.42 16.75
CA LYS A 106 -14.49 -36.42 15.28
C LYS A 106 -15.49 -35.40 14.76
N ALA A 107 -15.12 -34.59 13.77
CA ALA A 107 -16.05 -33.65 13.14
C ALA A 107 -17.04 -34.40 12.26
N ASP A 108 -18.34 -34.22 12.45
CA ASP A 108 -19.37 -34.80 11.59
C ASP A 108 -20.12 -33.66 10.89
N LEU A 109 -19.94 -33.52 9.57
CA LEU A 109 -20.36 -32.34 8.83
C LEU A 109 -21.45 -32.69 7.81
N PHE A 110 -22.51 -31.88 7.81
CA PHE A 110 -23.58 -31.95 6.85
C PHE A 110 -23.66 -30.62 6.11
N LEU A 111 -23.65 -30.66 4.78
CA LEU A 111 -23.90 -29.51 3.91
C LEU A 111 -25.26 -29.67 3.25
N TYR A 112 -26.20 -28.81 3.60
CA TYR A 112 -27.59 -28.86 3.19
C TYR A 112 -27.94 -27.80 2.14
N GLY A 113 -28.97 -28.10 1.35
CA GLY A 113 -29.67 -27.13 0.52
C GLY A 113 -28.77 -26.42 -0.47
N LEU A 114 -27.70 -27.09 -0.93
CA LEU A 114 -26.77 -26.55 -1.91
C LEU A 114 -27.55 -26.19 -3.18
N ALA A 115 -27.57 -24.91 -3.52
CA ALA A 115 -28.32 -24.37 -4.62
C ALA A 115 -27.47 -23.40 -5.46
N VAL A 116 -27.59 -23.52 -6.78
CA VAL A 116 -27.02 -22.60 -7.76
C VAL A 116 -28.13 -22.12 -8.67
N SER A 117 -28.34 -20.80 -8.72
CA SER A 117 -29.48 -20.18 -9.40
C SER A 117 -29.10 -18.80 -9.92
N LYS A 118 -30.03 -18.12 -10.58
CA LYS A 118 -29.96 -16.68 -10.82
C LYS A 118 -30.15 -15.93 -9.50
N SER A 119 -29.40 -14.85 -9.31
CA SER A 119 -29.55 -13.98 -8.14
C SER A 119 -30.86 -13.19 -8.21
N ASP A 120 -31.59 -13.19 -7.10
CA ASP A 120 -32.73 -12.31 -6.80
C ASP A 120 -32.28 -11.02 -6.07
N ASN A 121 -30.96 -10.83 -5.94
CA ASN A 121 -30.32 -9.79 -5.13
C ASN A 121 -30.73 -9.78 -3.66
N ASN A 122 -31.18 -10.88 -3.06
CA ASN A 122 -31.50 -10.90 -1.63
C ASN A 122 -30.45 -11.73 -0.86
N THR A 123 -29.78 -11.13 0.14
CA THR A 123 -28.75 -11.80 0.95
C THR A 123 -29.32 -12.70 2.05
N ASN A 124 -30.65 -12.76 2.19
CA ASN A 124 -31.35 -13.50 3.24
C ASN A 124 -32.05 -14.75 2.68
N THR A 125 -32.27 -14.80 1.36
CA THR A 125 -32.80 -15.99 0.66
C THR A 125 -31.67 -16.85 0.09
N ARG A 126 -31.76 -18.18 0.21
CA ARG A 126 -30.77 -19.11 -0.41
C ARG A 126 -31.04 -19.35 -1.90
N ILE A 127 -32.28 -19.20 -2.31
CA ILE A 127 -32.76 -19.31 -3.69
C ILE A 127 -33.97 -18.36 -3.83
N ALA A 128 -34.23 -17.88 -5.04
CA ALA A 128 -35.38 -17.02 -5.30
C ALA A 128 -36.71 -17.75 -4.99
N SER A 129 -37.74 -16.96 -4.67
CA SER A 129 -39.05 -17.48 -4.26
C SER A 129 -39.89 -18.10 -5.37
N THR A 130 -39.49 -17.98 -6.64
CA THR A 130 -40.19 -18.55 -7.79
C THR A 130 -39.20 -19.17 -8.78
N ALA A 131 -39.64 -20.15 -9.57
CA ALA A 131 -38.81 -20.77 -10.61
C ALA A 131 -38.38 -19.78 -11.68
N ALA A 132 -39.27 -18.88 -12.10
CA ALA A 132 -38.94 -17.85 -13.07
C ALA A 132 -37.80 -16.93 -12.59
N ASN A 133 -37.75 -16.59 -11.30
CA ASN A 133 -36.71 -15.73 -10.74
C ASN A 133 -35.42 -16.51 -10.41
N ALA A 134 -35.52 -17.80 -10.09
CA ALA A 134 -34.36 -18.65 -9.83
C ALA A 134 -33.67 -19.14 -11.11
N SER A 135 -34.41 -19.22 -12.22
CA SER A 135 -33.90 -19.78 -13.48
C SER A 135 -32.88 -18.86 -14.13
N ILE A 136 -31.72 -19.43 -14.44
CA ILE A 136 -30.68 -18.82 -15.26
C ILE A 136 -31.16 -18.90 -16.71
N LYS A 137 -31.45 -17.76 -17.35
CA LYS A 137 -32.01 -17.76 -18.69
C LYS A 137 -31.07 -18.45 -19.70
N SER A 138 -29.79 -18.11 -19.65
CA SER A 138 -28.74 -18.77 -20.42
C SER A 138 -27.42 -18.75 -19.67
N TRP A 139 -26.76 -19.91 -19.54
CA TRP A 139 -25.42 -20.01 -18.96
C TRP A 139 -24.36 -20.19 -20.04
N GLY A 140 -24.11 -19.10 -20.77
CA GLY A 140 -23.25 -19.08 -21.95
C GLY A 140 -24.06 -18.74 -23.21
N THR A 141 -23.47 -19.01 -24.37
CA THR A 141 -24.13 -18.87 -25.69
C THR A 141 -23.67 -20.00 -26.61
N ALA A 142 -24.29 -20.16 -27.79
CA ALA A 142 -23.83 -21.13 -28.78
C ALA A 142 -22.36 -20.93 -29.20
N SER A 143 -21.87 -19.68 -29.22
CA SER A 143 -20.47 -19.36 -29.54
C SER A 143 -19.53 -19.41 -28.34
N ASN A 144 -20.07 -19.49 -27.12
CA ASN A 144 -19.32 -19.59 -25.88
C ASN A 144 -20.07 -20.50 -24.88
N PRO A 145 -20.15 -21.82 -25.15
CA PRO A 145 -20.86 -22.77 -24.30
C PRO A 145 -19.95 -23.33 -23.21
N TRP A 146 -20.50 -24.17 -22.35
CA TRP A 146 -19.70 -25.12 -21.57
C TRP A 146 -19.12 -26.18 -22.50
N LEU A 147 -17.89 -26.62 -22.26
CA LEU A 147 -17.23 -27.64 -23.07
C LEU A 147 -16.72 -28.78 -22.20
N LEU A 148 -17.02 -30.02 -22.58
CA LEU A 148 -16.32 -31.22 -22.15
C LEU A 148 -15.59 -31.79 -23.36
N LYS A 149 -14.26 -31.70 -23.40
CA LYS A 149 -13.49 -32.07 -24.60
C LYS A 149 -12.18 -32.77 -24.27
N ALA A 150 -11.75 -33.63 -25.19
CA ALA A 150 -10.37 -34.11 -25.26
C ALA A 150 -9.62 -33.30 -26.33
N SER A 151 -8.43 -32.80 -26.00
CA SER A 151 -7.61 -32.00 -26.91
C SER A 151 -6.13 -32.27 -26.67
N THR A 152 -5.29 -31.89 -27.63
CA THR A 152 -3.83 -32.01 -27.53
C THR A 152 -3.19 -30.63 -27.59
N ALA A 153 -2.38 -30.31 -26.58
CA ALA A 153 -1.49 -29.16 -26.61
C ALA A 153 -0.11 -29.58 -27.15
N TYR A 154 0.41 -28.81 -28.09
CA TYR A 154 1.73 -28.99 -28.70
C TYR A 154 2.79 -28.12 -28.02
N ASN A 155 4.05 -28.52 -28.20
CA ASN A 155 5.22 -27.77 -27.73
C ASN A 155 5.24 -27.50 -26.21
N VAL A 156 4.60 -28.38 -25.43
CA VAL A 156 4.62 -28.31 -23.97
C VAL A 156 6.03 -28.68 -23.49
N PRO A 157 6.75 -27.80 -22.77
CA PRO A 157 8.08 -28.12 -22.29
C PRO A 157 8.02 -29.23 -21.24
N ASP A 158 8.97 -30.15 -21.30
CA ASP A 158 9.14 -31.19 -20.29
C ASP A 158 10.21 -30.80 -19.24
N PHE A 159 10.47 -31.67 -18.28
CA PHE A 159 11.52 -31.47 -17.27
C PHE A 159 12.88 -32.04 -17.64
N TYR A 160 13.07 -32.47 -18.89
CA TYR A 160 14.37 -32.95 -19.33
C TYR A 160 15.39 -31.81 -19.41
N VAL A 161 16.55 -32.04 -18.80
CA VAL A 161 17.70 -31.14 -18.80
C VAL A 161 18.91 -31.93 -19.33
N SER A 162 19.56 -31.45 -20.38
CA SER A 162 20.80 -32.04 -20.89
C SER A 162 21.98 -31.09 -20.68
N GLY A 163 22.97 -31.46 -19.86
CA GLY A 163 24.19 -30.68 -19.66
C GLY A 163 23.99 -29.32 -18.97
N THR A 164 24.99 -28.43 -19.07
CA THR A 164 25.04 -27.13 -18.37
C THR A 164 24.08 -26.06 -18.94
N ASN A 165 23.48 -26.31 -20.10
CA ASN A 165 22.58 -25.38 -20.80
C ASN A 165 21.16 -25.99 -20.83
N GLY A 166 20.34 -25.66 -19.83
CA GLY A 166 18.95 -26.11 -19.65
C GLY A 166 18.25 -26.52 -20.95
N GLY A 167 18.02 -27.82 -21.15
CA GLY A 167 17.66 -28.40 -22.46
C GLY A 167 16.40 -27.81 -23.10
N THR A 168 16.20 -28.01 -24.41
CA THR A 168 15.08 -27.40 -25.16
C THR A 168 13.90 -28.35 -25.41
N SER A 169 13.89 -29.51 -24.74
CA SER A 169 12.93 -30.59 -25.01
C SER A 169 11.48 -30.19 -24.73
N LYS A 170 10.59 -30.60 -25.65
CA LYS A 170 9.15 -30.31 -25.70
C LYS A 170 8.41 -31.53 -26.26
N SER A 171 7.16 -31.71 -25.86
CA SER A 171 6.31 -32.78 -26.34
C SER A 171 4.85 -32.32 -26.46
N SER A 172 3.99 -33.21 -26.95
CA SER A 172 2.55 -33.03 -26.98
C SER A 172 1.92 -33.63 -25.72
N VAL A 173 0.95 -32.93 -25.14
CA VAL A 173 0.15 -33.41 -24.00
C VAL A 173 -1.30 -33.45 -24.41
N THR A 174 -1.89 -34.65 -24.37
CA THR A 174 -3.34 -34.83 -24.55
C THR A 174 -4.01 -34.72 -23.18
N TYR A 175 -5.09 -33.95 -23.12
CA TYR A 175 -5.84 -33.67 -21.90
C TYR A 175 -7.35 -33.82 -22.11
N LEU A 176 -8.04 -34.32 -21.09
CA LEU A 176 -9.48 -34.22 -20.93
C LEU A 176 -9.79 -32.95 -20.14
N SER A 177 -10.74 -32.15 -20.60
CA SER A 177 -11.06 -30.86 -19.98
C SER A 177 -12.55 -30.63 -19.83
N VAL A 178 -12.93 -30.01 -18.71
CA VAL A 178 -14.22 -29.35 -18.50
C VAL A 178 -13.98 -27.86 -18.42
N GLU A 179 -14.71 -27.09 -19.22
CA GLU A 179 -14.56 -25.64 -19.33
C GLU A 179 -15.92 -24.98 -19.15
N ALA A 180 -15.97 -23.99 -18.25
CA ALA A 180 -17.05 -23.04 -18.22
C ALA A 180 -16.95 -22.12 -19.47
N PRO A 181 -18.06 -21.46 -19.87
CA PRO A 181 -18.01 -20.40 -20.85
C PRO A 181 -16.90 -19.41 -20.52
N LEU A 182 -16.14 -18.98 -21.52
CA LEU A 182 -15.10 -17.96 -21.36
C LEU A 182 -15.71 -16.68 -20.78
N TYR A 183 -14.92 -15.94 -20.01
CA TYR A 183 -15.37 -14.70 -19.39
C TYR A 183 -15.39 -13.57 -20.43
N ASN A 184 -16.54 -12.93 -20.61
CA ASN A 184 -16.74 -11.84 -21.56
C ASN A 184 -16.20 -10.53 -20.97
N GLU A 185 -15.36 -9.83 -21.73
CA GLU A 185 -14.73 -8.58 -21.28
C GLU A 185 -15.69 -7.38 -21.28
N ASN A 186 -16.84 -7.49 -21.96
CA ASN A 186 -17.89 -6.47 -22.03
C ASN A 186 -19.24 -7.00 -21.53
N ILE A 187 -19.32 -7.25 -20.23
CA ILE A 187 -20.55 -7.74 -19.56
C ILE A 187 -21.73 -6.76 -19.75
N ALA A 188 -21.45 -5.45 -19.82
CA ALA A 188 -22.49 -4.42 -19.95
C ALA A 188 -23.28 -4.50 -21.26
N ALA A 189 -22.74 -5.16 -22.29
CA ALA A 189 -23.44 -5.38 -23.56
C ALA A 189 -24.34 -6.63 -23.56
N LEU A 190 -24.32 -7.46 -22.50
CA LEU A 190 -25.09 -8.69 -22.44
C LEU A 190 -26.53 -8.45 -21.94
N THR A 191 -27.43 -9.29 -22.44
CA THR A 191 -28.80 -9.46 -21.96
C THR A 191 -28.96 -10.84 -21.31
N SER A 192 -30.05 -11.10 -20.60
CA SER A 192 -30.31 -12.43 -20.01
C SER A 192 -30.27 -13.55 -21.06
N ASP A 193 -30.81 -13.31 -22.27
CA ASP A 193 -30.80 -14.29 -23.38
C ASP A 193 -29.39 -14.56 -23.92
N THR A 194 -28.49 -13.57 -23.83
CA THR A 194 -27.09 -13.68 -24.29
C THR A 194 -26.11 -14.01 -23.16
N GLY A 195 -26.60 -14.45 -22.00
CA GLY A 195 -25.77 -14.96 -20.92
C GLY A 195 -25.42 -13.98 -19.80
N LEU A 196 -26.11 -12.84 -19.65
CA LEU A 196 -25.91 -11.92 -18.52
C LEU A 196 -26.16 -12.60 -17.17
N ASP A 197 -27.15 -13.49 -17.08
CA ASP A 197 -27.51 -14.19 -15.85
C ASP A 197 -26.35 -15.07 -15.34
N ALA A 198 -25.45 -15.53 -16.22
CA ALA A 198 -24.23 -16.28 -15.85
C ALA A 198 -23.18 -15.44 -15.09
N TYR A 199 -23.33 -14.11 -15.11
CA TYR A 199 -22.53 -13.18 -14.31
C TYR A 199 -23.25 -12.72 -13.04
N LYS A 200 -24.47 -13.21 -12.83
CA LYS A 200 -25.35 -12.87 -11.71
C LYS A 200 -25.88 -14.13 -11.03
N LEU A 201 -25.00 -15.09 -10.80
CA LEU A 201 -25.35 -16.34 -10.13
C LEU A 201 -25.52 -16.11 -8.63
N LYS A 202 -26.34 -16.96 -8.02
CA LYS A 202 -26.53 -17.09 -6.58
C LYS A 202 -26.11 -18.49 -6.13
N LEU A 203 -25.31 -18.54 -5.07
CA LEU A 203 -24.97 -19.75 -4.33
C LEU A 203 -25.67 -19.66 -2.98
N GLY A 204 -26.52 -20.62 -2.67
CA GLY A 204 -27.14 -20.75 -1.35
C GLY A 204 -26.81 -22.10 -0.76
N LEU A 205 -26.41 -22.13 0.50
CA LEU A 205 -26.20 -23.36 1.26
C LEU A 205 -26.27 -23.08 2.76
N TRP A 206 -26.44 -24.13 3.54
CA TRP A 206 -26.26 -24.08 4.99
C TRP A 206 -25.68 -25.40 5.49
N ALA A 207 -25.09 -25.41 6.67
CA ALA A 207 -24.34 -26.55 7.17
C ALA A 207 -24.50 -26.72 8.68
N ASP A 208 -24.41 -27.97 9.12
CA ASP A 208 -24.23 -28.35 10.52
C ASP A 208 -22.91 -29.11 10.69
N ALA A 209 -22.07 -28.62 11.59
CA ALA A 209 -20.88 -29.32 12.05
C ALA A 209 -21.07 -29.77 13.50
N PHE A 210 -21.08 -31.07 13.72
CA PHE A 210 -21.17 -31.68 15.04
C PHE A 210 -19.83 -32.22 15.49
N VAL A 211 -19.66 -32.36 16.80
CA VAL A 211 -18.55 -33.10 17.40
C VAL A 211 -19.05 -34.47 17.85
N ARG A 212 -18.53 -35.53 17.21
CA ARG A 212 -18.87 -36.93 17.48
C ARG A 212 -17.90 -37.56 18.47
N ASP A 213 -18.43 -38.34 19.40
CA ASP A 213 -17.70 -39.18 20.33
C ASP A 213 -17.06 -40.35 19.56
N PRO A 214 -15.71 -40.47 19.53
CA PRO A 214 -15.03 -41.54 18.82
C PRO A 214 -15.28 -42.93 19.42
N SER A 215 -15.77 -43.02 20.67
CA SER A 215 -16.13 -44.28 21.33
C SER A 215 -17.52 -44.81 20.93
N LYS A 216 -18.31 -44.01 20.22
CA LYS A 216 -19.66 -44.37 19.77
C LYS A 216 -19.67 -44.74 18.29
N ILE A 217 -20.48 -45.74 17.97
CA ILE A 217 -20.80 -46.07 16.58
C ILE A 217 -21.70 -44.99 15.97
N GLU A 218 -21.68 -44.88 14.66
CA GLU A 218 -22.60 -44.00 13.93
C GLU A 218 -24.06 -44.44 14.16
N GLY A 219 -24.94 -43.47 14.37
CA GLY A 219 -26.36 -43.69 14.66
C GLY A 219 -26.69 -43.98 16.13
N ASP A 220 -25.69 -44.09 17.01
CA ASP A 220 -25.92 -44.19 18.45
C ASP A 220 -26.59 -42.92 18.99
N ALA A 221 -27.57 -43.07 19.88
CA ALA A 221 -28.30 -41.93 20.46
C ALA A 221 -27.40 -40.94 21.22
N ASN A 222 -26.21 -41.38 21.65
CA ASN A 222 -25.21 -40.60 22.37
C ASN A 222 -23.97 -40.30 21.51
N GLN A 223 -24.03 -40.49 20.19
CA GLN A 223 -22.86 -40.24 19.32
C GLN A 223 -22.35 -38.80 19.37
N PHE A 224 -23.18 -37.82 19.72
CA PHE A 224 -22.79 -36.40 19.84
C PHE A 224 -22.55 -35.96 21.29
N CYS A 225 -22.30 -36.93 22.19
CA CYS A 225 -22.10 -36.73 23.61
C CYS A 225 -20.65 -36.97 24.06
N LEU A 226 -19.71 -36.30 23.39
CA LEU A 226 -18.30 -36.35 23.76
C LEU A 226 -18.10 -35.82 25.19
N ASN A 227 -17.45 -36.61 26.05
CA ASN A 227 -17.22 -36.33 27.48
C ASN A 227 -18.47 -36.38 28.39
N GLY A 228 -19.56 -36.98 27.91
CA GLY A 228 -20.76 -37.29 28.71
C GLY A 228 -21.87 -36.24 28.56
N CYS A 229 -23.05 -36.72 28.16
CA CYS A 229 -24.33 -36.05 28.37
C CYS A 229 -25.16 -36.95 29.28
N THR A 230 -25.71 -36.44 30.38
CA THR A 230 -26.79 -37.16 31.07
C THR A 230 -28.08 -36.84 30.32
N ARG A 231 -28.43 -37.65 29.31
CA ARG A 231 -29.72 -37.53 28.62
C ARG A 231 -30.78 -38.18 29.53
N ASP A 232 -31.15 -37.52 30.62
CA ASP A 232 -32.23 -38.03 31.47
C ASP A 232 -33.55 -37.91 30.71
N THR A 233 -34.00 -39.01 30.13
CA THR A 233 -35.30 -39.12 29.46
C THR A 233 -36.45 -39.22 30.46
N SER A 234 -36.17 -39.13 31.76
CA SER A 234 -37.11 -39.28 32.86
C SER A 234 -36.86 -38.26 33.96
N SER A 235 -37.26 -37.01 33.71
CA SER A 235 -37.55 -35.94 34.67
C SER A 235 -36.75 -34.65 34.49
N VAL A 236 -37.51 -33.58 34.69
CA VAL A 236 -37.18 -32.17 34.55
C VAL A 236 -36.04 -31.77 35.51
N ASP A 237 -34.79 -31.83 35.05
CA ASP A 237 -33.73 -30.95 35.55
C ASP A 237 -33.28 -30.03 34.42
N THR A 238 -33.84 -28.82 34.39
CA THR A 238 -33.60 -27.80 33.38
C THR A 238 -32.28 -27.04 33.58
N THR A 239 -31.41 -27.48 34.49
CA THR A 239 -30.17 -26.76 34.84
C THR A 239 -28.87 -27.41 34.35
N GLN A 240 -28.94 -28.60 33.75
CA GLN A 240 -27.82 -29.22 33.04
C GLN A 240 -28.19 -29.42 31.57
N ILE A 241 -27.99 -28.39 30.75
CA ILE A 241 -28.11 -28.52 29.29
C ILE A 241 -26.93 -29.39 28.83
N PRO A 242 -27.14 -30.63 28.34
CA PRO A 242 -26.06 -31.39 27.72
C PRO A 242 -25.50 -30.56 26.57
N ARG A 243 -24.19 -30.29 26.59
CA ARG A 243 -23.57 -29.37 25.65
C ARG A 243 -23.28 -30.10 24.34
N GLU A 244 -24.31 -30.29 23.51
CA GLU A 244 -24.10 -30.80 22.16
C GLU A 244 -23.41 -29.70 21.32
N ASN A 245 -22.15 -29.91 20.97
CA ASN A 245 -21.34 -28.92 20.25
C ASN A 245 -21.70 -28.95 18.76
N ARG A 246 -22.75 -28.23 18.38
CA ARG A 246 -23.11 -27.93 16.99
C ARG A 246 -22.63 -26.52 16.62
N LEU A 247 -21.93 -26.40 15.50
CA LEU A 247 -21.79 -25.15 14.78
C LEU A 247 -22.71 -25.21 13.56
N ARG A 248 -23.62 -24.25 13.45
CA ARG A 248 -24.47 -24.11 12.27
C ARG A 248 -24.12 -22.83 11.53
N LEU A 249 -24.09 -22.92 10.21
CA LEU A 249 -23.69 -21.84 9.32
C LEU A 249 -24.57 -21.78 8.08
N GLN A 250 -24.81 -20.58 7.57
CA GLN A 250 -25.33 -20.33 6.24
C GLN A 250 -24.32 -19.56 5.41
N ALA A 251 -24.26 -19.87 4.12
CA ALA A 251 -23.57 -19.05 3.13
C ALA A 251 -24.54 -18.69 2.00
N ILE A 252 -24.62 -17.40 1.69
CA ILE A 252 -25.36 -16.87 0.55
C ILE A 252 -24.42 -15.96 -0.23
N TRP A 253 -24.11 -16.31 -1.48
CA TRP A 253 -23.32 -15.48 -2.37
C TRP A 253 -24.18 -14.99 -3.53
N ASN A 254 -24.40 -13.69 -3.60
CA ASN A 254 -25.10 -13.03 -4.69
C ASN A 254 -24.15 -12.48 -5.76
N ASN A 255 -24.63 -12.53 -6.99
CA ASN A 255 -24.04 -11.90 -8.16
C ASN A 255 -22.59 -12.31 -8.43
N PHE A 256 -22.31 -13.61 -8.35
CA PHE A 256 -21.01 -14.16 -8.75
C PHE A 256 -21.07 -14.85 -10.11
N SER A 257 -19.91 -15.15 -10.68
CA SER A 257 -19.74 -15.91 -11.93
C SER A 257 -18.62 -16.93 -11.77
N VAL A 258 -18.75 -18.03 -12.51
CA VAL A 258 -17.67 -19.01 -12.70
C VAL A 258 -17.08 -19.00 -14.12
N ASN A 259 -17.54 -18.09 -14.97
CA ASN A 259 -17.09 -18.01 -16.36
C ASN A 259 -15.57 -17.77 -16.43
N GLY A 260 -14.93 -18.46 -17.39
CA GLY A 260 -13.49 -18.51 -17.57
C GLY A 260 -12.77 -19.54 -16.68
N SER A 261 -13.50 -20.37 -15.93
CA SER A 261 -12.94 -21.49 -15.17
C SER A 261 -12.73 -22.73 -16.05
N ASN A 262 -11.76 -23.56 -15.68
CA ASN A 262 -11.55 -24.87 -16.29
C ASN A 262 -10.90 -25.88 -15.31
N LEU A 263 -11.02 -27.16 -15.67
CA LEU A 263 -10.28 -28.26 -15.09
C LEU A 263 -9.76 -29.15 -16.22
N GLN A 264 -8.50 -29.55 -16.13
CA GLN A 264 -7.83 -30.39 -17.12
C GLN A 264 -7.17 -31.56 -16.41
N LEU A 265 -7.34 -32.75 -16.96
CA LEU A 265 -6.74 -34.00 -16.52
C LEU A 265 -5.92 -34.58 -17.67
N PHE A 266 -4.68 -34.99 -17.39
CA PHE A 266 -3.76 -35.47 -18.41
C PHE A 266 -2.72 -36.41 -17.83
N GLN A 267 -2.02 -37.12 -18.69
CA GLN A 267 -0.79 -37.78 -18.30
C GLN A 267 0.36 -36.78 -18.40
N THR A 268 1.13 -36.65 -17.32
CA THR A 268 2.34 -35.82 -17.29
C THR A 268 3.42 -36.38 -18.22
N LEU A 269 4.28 -35.51 -18.73
CA LEU A 269 5.37 -35.91 -19.62
C LEU A 269 6.44 -36.74 -18.89
N GLY A 270 7.26 -37.46 -19.65
CA GLY A 270 8.54 -37.95 -19.17
C GLY A 270 9.60 -36.84 -19.17
N GLY A 271 10.68 -37.00 -18.41
CA GLY A 271 11.84 -36.10 -18.51
C GLY A 271 12.68 -35.98 -17.24
N VAL A 272 12.15 -36.37 -16.08
CA VAL A 272 12.89 -36.34 -14.81
C VAL A 272 13.79 -37.58 -14.70
N GLY A 273 15.11 -37.41 -14.81
CA GLY A 273 16.10 -38.45 -14.50
C GLY A 273 16.08 -39.67 -15.40
N LEU A 274 16.16 -39.47 -16.72
CA LEU A 274 16.41 -40.53 -17.70
C LEU A 274 17.78 -41.20 -17.44
N SER A 275 17.85 -42.51 -17.69
CA SER A 275 19.01 -43.37 -17.42
C SER A 275 20.29 -42.84 -18.07
N GLY A 276 21.31 -42.56 -17.24
CA GLY A 276 22.62 -42.06 -17.67
C GLY A 276 23.06 -40.76 -16.99
N ASP A 277 22.13 -40.04 -16.34
CA ASP A 277 22.42 -38.74 -15.73
C ASP A 277 22.88 -38.89 -14.27
N THR A 278 24.17 -38.67 -14.01
CA THR A 278 24.83 -38.84 -12.70
C THR A 278 24.61 -37.65 -11.77
N GLY A 279 23.35 -37.28 -11.51
CA GLY A 279 23.03 -36.56 -10.27
C GLY A 279 22.43 -35.16 -10.37
N ILE A 280 21.84 -34.74 -11.50
CA ILE A 280 21.17 -33.43 -11.57
C ILE A 280 19.66 -33.60 -11.84
N ASN A 281 18.93 -34.16 -10.87
CA ASN A 281 17.46 -34.08 -10.90
C ASN A 281 16.95 -32.65 -10.60
N ASN A 282 17.81 -31.64 -10.35
CA ASN A 282 17.45 -30.27 -9.96
C ASN A 282 16.36 -30.18 -8.86
N GLY A 283 16.28 -31.20 -8.00
CA GLY A 283 15.25 -31.34 -6.96
C GLY A 283 13.84 -31.68 -7.46
N MET A 284 13.73 -32.29 -8.65
CA MET A 284 12.48 -32.81 -9.22
C MET A 284 12.30 -34.30 -8.90
N SER A 285 11.07 -34.70 -8.54
CA SER A 285 10.75 -36.10 -8.25
C SER A 285 10.49 -36.90 -9.52
N LYS A 286 11.06 -38.11 -9.62
CA LYS A 286 10.75 -39.07 -10.71
C LYS A 286 9.28 -39.47 -10.75
N PHE A 287 8.57 -39.26 -9.64
CA PHE A 287 7.12 -39.41 -9.52
C PHE A 287 6.32 -38.58 -10.53
N TYR A 288 6.90 -37.50 -11.05
CA TYR A 288 6.30 -36.74 -12.13
C TYR A 288 6.15 -37.55 -13.42
N ASN A 289 7.05 -38.48 -13.75
CA ASN A 289 7.09 -39.06 -15.09
C ASN A 289 5.88 -39.96 -15.35
N ASN A 290 5.11 -39.65 -16.41
CA ASN A 290 4.02 -40.50 -16.92
C ASN A 290 2.91 -40.78 -15.89
N THR A 291 2.66 -39.85 -14.98
CA THR A 291 1.71 -39.94 -13.87
C THR A 291 0.44 -39.14 -14.18
N LEU A 292 -0.64 -39.34 -13.41
CA LEU A 292 -1.83 -38.51 -13.52
C LEU A 292 -1.52 -37.07 -13.06
N GLY A 293 -1.69 -36.14 -13.99
CA GLY A 293 -1.58 -34.71 -13.78
C GLY A 293 -2.93 -34.01 -13.89
N ALA A 294 -3.08 -32.90 -13.17
CA ALA A 294 -4.17 -31.97 -13.34
C ALA A 294 -3.69 -30.52 -13.39
N SER A 295 -4.47 -29.67 -14.05
CA SER A 295 -4.38 -28.23 -13.94
C SER A 295 -5.77 -27.61 -13.91
N ALA A 296 -5.94 -26.54 -13.14
CA ALA A 296 -7.22 -25.86 -13.03
C ALA A 296 -7.06 -24.36 -12.91
N ILE A 297 -7.97 -23.61 -13.53
CA ILE A 297 -8.23 -22.21 -13.26
C ILE A 297 -9.64 -22.16 -12.69
N LEU A 298 -9.75 -21.77 -11.42
CA LEU A 298 -11.03 -21.67 -10.72
C LEU A 298 -11.32 -20.20 -10.48
N ARG A 299 -12.35 -19.67 -11.14
CA ARG A 299 -12.78 -18.29 -11.02
C ARG A 299 -14.12 -18.24 -10.31
N PHE A 300 -14.22 -17.44 -9.26
CA PHE A 300 -15.45 -17.13 -8.55
C PHE A 300 -15.48 -15.62 -8.36
N ASN A 301 -16.06 -14.92 -9.33
CA ASN A 301 -15.93 -13.48 -9.46
C ASN A 301 -17.26 -12.78 -9.31
N SER A 302 -17.29 -11.82 -8.39
CA SER A 302 -18.38 -10.85 -8.23
C SER A 302 -18.30 -9.69 -9.24
N GLY A 303 -17.29 -9.64 -10.09
CA GLY A 303 -17.13 -8.61 -11.12
C GLY A 303 -16.32 -7.39 -10.66
N ASP A 304 -16.21 -6.40 -11.55
CA ASP A 304 -15.45 -5.16 -11.31
C ASP A 304 -15.98 -4.42 -10.07
N ALA A 305 -15.06 -4.09 -9.16
CA ALA A 305 -15.34 -3.48 -7.87
C ALA A 305 -14.76 -2.06 -7.72
N ALA A 306 -14.18 -1.47 -8.78
CA ALA A 306 -13.50 -0.18 -8.70
C ALA A 306 -14.43 0.96 -8.24
N ASN A 307 -15.71 0.88 -8.62
CA ASN A 307 -16.73 1.87 -8.30
C ASN A 307 -17.73 1.39 -7.23
N VAL A 308 -17.49 0.25 -6.59
CA VAL A 308 -18.34 -0.23 -5.51
C VAL A 308 -17.93 0.50 -4.23
N LYS A 309 -18.66 1.57 -3.92
CA LYS A 309 -18.30 2.54 -2.89
C LYS A 309 -19.52 2.97 -2.09
N ALA A 310 -19.31 3.31 -0.83
CA ALA A 310 -20.28 4.04 -0.03
C ALA A 310 -20.46 5.47 -0.55
N THR A 311 -21.61 6.07 -0.26
CA THR A 311 -21.84 7.49 -0.51
C THR A 311 -21.33 8.29 0.69
N TYR A 312 -20.28 9.08 0.50
CA TYR A 312 -19.74 9.96 1.54
C TYR A 312 -20.03 11.43 1.26
N ASN A 313 -20.60 12.12 2.25
CA ASN A 313 -20.70 13.57 2.28
C ASN A 313 -19.76 14.09 3.36
N ALA A 314 -18.78 14.91 2.98
CA ALA A 314 -17.77 15.44 3.89
C ALA A 314 -18.30 16.46 4.91
N GLY A 315 -19.54 16.95 4.74
CA GLY A 315 -20.12 17.98 5.58
C GLY A 315 -19.33 19.29 5.49
N VAL A 316 -19.33 20.05 6.60
CA VAL A 316 -18.54 21.28 6.73
C VAL A 316 -17.32 20.98 7.59
N SER A 317 -16.13 21.26 7.04
CA SER A 317 -14.87 21.17 7.76
C SER A 317 -14.27 22.57 7.94
N SER A 318 -13.67 22.81 9.10
CA SER A 318 -13.03 24.08 9.42
C SER A 318 -11.76 23.85 10.23
N ARG A 319 -10.70 24.57 9.89
CA ARG A 319 -9.46 24.64 10.67
C ARG A 319 -9.35 26.02 11.29
N THR A 320 -9.06 26.06 12.59
CA THR A 320 -8.81 27.30 13.32
C THR A 320 -7.53 27.18 14.13
N TYR A 321 -6.94 28.32 14.44
CA TYR A 321 -5.64 28.44 15.08
C TYR A 321 -5.76 29.21 16.39
N ASN A 322 -4.91 28.86 17.36
CA ASN A 322 -4.76 29.61 18.60
C ASN A 322 -3.28 29.79 18.92
N THR A 323 -2.90 30.99 19.34
CA THR A 323 -1.53 31.29 19.79
C THR A 323 -1.24 30.63 21.13
N ASP A 324 -2.25 30.40 21.97
CA ASP A 324 -2.09 29.56 23.15
C ASP A 324 -1.85 28.11 22.73
N ARG A 325 -0.59 27.67 22.83
CA ARG A 325 -0.19 26.29 22.56
C ARG A 325 -1.03 25.30 23.38
N ASN A 326 -1.46 25.66 24.58
CA ASN A 326 -2.24 24.83 25.51
C ASN A 326 -3.76 24.94 25.30
N ALA A 327 -4.21 25.61 24.24
CA ALA A 327 -5.62 25.79 23.97
C ALA A 327 -6.36 24.45 23.94
N THR A 328 -7.47 24.42 24.67
CA THR A 328 -8.46 23.34 24.65
C THR A 328 -9.64 23.76 23.76
N ALA A 329 -10.61 22.85 23.57
CA ALA A 329 -11.75 23.13 22.70
C ALA A 329 -12.56 24.37 23.15
N GLY A 330 -12.63 24.61 24.46
CA GLY A 330 -13.31 25.77 25.05
C GLY A 330 -12.46 27.03 25.20
N SER A 331 -11.18 27.01 24.83
CA SER A 331 -10.32 28.20 24.92
C SER A 331 -10.84 29.33 24.02
N ALA A 332 -10.81 30.56 24.51
CA ALA A 332 -11.08 31.74 23.69
C ALA A 332 -9.93 31.98 22.69
N GLY A 333 -10.18 32.75 21.63
CA GLY A 333 -9.14 33.19 20.69
C GLY A 333 -8.85 32.25 19.51
N TRP A 334 -9.69 31.24 19.25
CA TRP A 334 -9.63 30.48 18.00
C TRP A 334 -9.97 31.38 16.80
N SER A 335 -9.11 31.41 15.78
CA SER A 335 -9.27 32.22 14.57
C SER A 335 -9.09 31.37 13.30
N SER A 336 -9.82 31.68 12.23
CA SER A 336 -9.58 31.10 10.89
C SER A 336 -8.35 31.68 10.20
N THR A 337 -7.88 32.84 10.65
CA THR A 337 -6.62 33.44 10.21
C THR A 337 -5.47 32.75 10.93
N GLU A 338 -4.45 32.36 10.18
CA GLU A 338 -3.26 31.75 10.77
C GLU A 338 -2.64 32.65 11.85
N ALA A 339 -2.42 32.08 13.03
CA ALA A 339 -1.79 32.74 14.16
C ALA A 339 -0.80 31.79 14.83
N TRP A 340 0.29 32.33 15.38
CA TRP A 340 1.36 31.56 16.04
C TRP A 340 2.09 32.40 17.07
N ASN A 341 2.65 31.74 18.08
CA ASN A 341 3.60 32.36 18.99
C ASN A 341 5.02 32.10 18.52
N THR A 342 5.88 33.12 18.63
CA THR A 342 7.28 33.04 18.24
C THR A 342 8.15 33.08 19.49
N TYR A 343 9.05 32.11 19.64
CA TYR A 343 9.93 32.02 20.81
C TYR A 343 11.41 32.07 20.40
N ALA A 344 12.18 32.87 21.14
CA ALA A 344 13.63 32.75 21.23
C ALA A 344 13.97 31.80 22.40
N ASN A 345 15.01 30.99 22.25
CA ASN A 345 15.42 29.97 23.25
C ASN A 345 15.79 30.59 24.62
N THR A 346 15.97 31.90 24.72
CA THR A 346 16.22 32.61 25.98
C THR A 346 15.06 32.54 26.98
N SER A 347 13.82 32.24 26.54
CA SER A 347 12.66 32.16 27.44
C SER A 347 12.62 30.89 28.31
N ILE A 348 13.49 29.89 28.06
CA ILE A 348 13.56 28.64 28.84
C ILE A 348 14.50 28.80 30.06
N LEU A 349 15.37 29.82 30.06
CA LEU A 349 16.37 30.07 31.12
C LEU A 349 16.04 31.27 32.03
N GLY A 350 14.84 31.85 31.93
CA GLY A 350 14.40 32.96 32.78
C GLY A 350 15.10 34.27 32.47
N GLY A 351 14.58 35.00 31.48
CA GLY A 351 15.00 36.36 31.17
C GLY A 351 14.19 36.96 30.01
N ASP A 352 13.23 37.82 30.33
CA ASP A 352 12.37 38.48 29.35
C ASP A 352 13.09 39.59 28.58
N ASN A 353 12.98 39.58 27.24
CA ASN A 353 12.38 40.69 26.50
C ASN A 353 12.10 40.33 25.03
N GLY A 354 10.85 39.96 24.73
CA GLY A 354 9.98 40.67 23.79
C GLY A 354 10.44 41.04 22.37
N SER A 355 11.47 40.45 21.78
CA SER A 355 11.78 40.65 20.35
C SER A 355 12.08 39.33 19.66
N ALA A 356 11.34 39.05 18.59
CA ALA A 356 11.41 37.84 17.79
C ALA A 356 12.79 37.70 17.10
N GLY A 357 13.79 37.23 17.84
CA GLY A 357 15.13 36.98 17.31
C GLY A 357 15.99 36.34 18.39
N GLY A 358 16.45 35.11 18.17
CA GLY A 358 17.46 34.50 19.03
C GLY A 358 18.63 35.47 19.18
N CYS A 359 19.07 35.70 20.42
CA CYS A 359 20.10 36.65 20.87
C CYS A 359 20.22 37.93 20.01
N ASN A 360 19.77 39.07 20.56
CA ASN A 360 19.76 40.41 19.96
C ASN A 360 20.66 40.61 18.74
N ALA A 361 20.14 41.28 17.71
CA ALA A 361 20.79 41.53 16.41
C ALA A 361 22.22 42.15 16.45
N GLY A 362 22.71 42.58 17.62
CA GLY A 362 24.10 43.05 17.83
C GLY A 362 25.01 42.10 18.62
N GLY A 363 24.54 40.91 19.03
CA GLY A 363 25.32 39.94 19.81
C GLY A 363 25.96 38.88 18.91
N VAL A 364 27.26 39.01 18.65
CA VAL A 364 28.11 38.04 17.92
C VAL A 364 28.42 36.75 18.72
N GLN A 365 27.81 36.54 19.88
CA GLN A 365 28.11 35.38 20.73
C GLN A 365 27.36 34.12 20.27
N PHE A 366 27.97 33.36 19.37
CA PHE A 366 27.56 32.01 18.94
C PHE A 366 27.77 30.92 20.00
N GLY A 367 28.42 31.27 21.12
CA GLY A 367 28.85 30.33 22.15
C GLY A 367 27.73 29.73 23.00
N SER A 368 26.47 30.19 22.87
CA SER A 368 25.35 29.59 23.59
C SER A 368 24.33 28.94 22.64
N VAL A 369 23.85 27.75 23.02
CA VAL A 369 22.78 27.02 22.33
C VAL A 369 21.51 27.87 22.19
N ALA A 370 21.32 28.85 23.07
CA ALA A 370 20.20 29.79 23.03
C ALA A 370 20.20 30.72 21.81
N CYS A 371 21.37 30.93 21.18
CA CYS A 371 21.51 31.81 20.01
C CYS A 371 21.49 31.05 18.67
N GLN A 372 21.44 29.71 18.69
CA GLN A 372 21.60 28.85 17.51
C GLN A 372 20.27 28.36 16.90
N PHE A 373 19.17 28.38 17.66
CA PHE A 373 17.86 27.87 17.25
C PHE A 373 16.72 28.82 17.62
N ARG A 374 15.65 28.81 16.81
CA ARG A 374 14.37 29.45 17.15
C ARG A 374 13.20 28.59 16.65
N TYR A 375 12.05 28.73 17.30
CA TYR A 375 10.84 28.03 16.91
C TYR A 375 9.61 28.93 17.03
N ARG A 376 8.57 28.59 16.27
CA ARG A 376 7.22 29.10 16.47
C ARG A 376 6.25 27.94 16.63
N ASP A 377 5.23 28.11 17.44
CA ASP A 377 4.22 27.10 17.69
C ASP A 377 2.80 27.66 17.61
N ARG A 378 1.84 26.76 17.49
CA ARG A 378 0.43 27.07 17.58
C ARG A 378 -0.37 25.83 17.99
N ALA A 379 -1.55 26.05 18.56
CA ALA A 379 -2.57 25.03 18.62
C ALA A 379 -3.46 25.13 17.37
N VAL A 380 -3.86 23.97 16.85
CA VAL A 380 -4.77 23.84 15.71
C VAL A 380 -5.98 23.05 16.15
N LYS A 381 -7.16 23.57 15.82
CA LYS A 381 -8.44 22.91 16.02
C LYS A 381 -9.07 22.64 14.66
N ASP A 382 -9.16 21.36 14.37
CA ASP A 382 -9.91 20.83 13.24
C ASP A 382 -11.29 20.43 13.72
N SER A 383 -12.32 20.96 13.09
CA SER A 383 -13.71 20.61 13.36
C SER A 383 -14.38 20.14 12.08
N VAL A 384 -15.16 19.07 12.19
CA VAL A 384 -16.03 18.54 11.14
C VAL A 384 -17.45 18.50 11.72
N SER A 385 -18.44 18.90 10.92
CA SER A 385 -19.84 18.83 11.29
C SER A 385 -20.73 18.46 10.10
N GLY A 386 -21.75 17.65 10.36
CA GLY A 386 -22.76 17.29 9.36
C GLY A 386 -22.26 16.34 8.28
N ALA A 387 -21.13 15.66 8.48
CA ALA A 387 -20.66 14.63 7.57
C ALA A 387 -21.58 13.40 7.63
N SER A 388 -21.66 12.64 6.54
CA SER A 388 -22.42 11.39 6.48
C SER A 388 -21.74 10.35 5.62
N TRP A 389 -21.91 9.10 6.00
CA TRP A 389 -21.44 7.94 5.27
C TRP A 389 -22.59 6.94 5.17
N ILE A 390 -22.98 6.60 3.95
CA ILE A 390 -24.13 5.72 3.66
C ILE A 390 -23.62 4.50 2.90
N ALA A 391 -23.78 3.31 3.49
CA ALA A 391 -23.43 2.06 2.83
C ALA A 391 -24.40 1.77 1.68
N PRO A 392 -23.96 1.08 0.61
CA PRO A 392 -24.89 0.49 -0.34
C PRO A 392 -25.75 -0.59 0.33
N ASP A 393 -26.95 -0.78 -0.21
CA ASP A 393 -27.80 -1.89 0.19
C ASP A 393 -27.12 -3.23 -0.18
N PRO A 394 -26.92 -4.15 0.79
CA PRO A 394 -26.41 -5.50 0.48
C PRO A 394 -27.32 -6.23 -0.53
N ASN A 395 -28.62 -5.94 -0.53
CA ASN A 395 -29.61 -6.53 -1.44
C ASN A 395 -29.64 -5.88 -2.84
N GLY A 396 -28.67 -5.03 -3.16
CA GLY A 396 -28.42 -4.55 -4.52
C GLY A 396 -26.97 -4.78 -4.97
N SER A 397 -26.18 -5.48 -4.15
CA SER A 397 -24.74 -5.54 -4.25
C SER A 397 -24.24 -6.98 -4.46
N ASN A 398 -22.98 -7.12 -4.85
CA ASN A 398 -22.36 -8.44 -5.05
C ASN A 398 -21.74 -8.87 -3.72
N VAL A 399 -22.48 -9.61 -2.92
CA VAL A 399 -22.13 -9.89 -1.51
C VAL A 399 -22.12 -11.39 -1.24
N LEU A 400 -21.08 -11.85 -0.56
CA LEU A 400 -21.05 -13.13 0.14
C LEU A 400 -21.37 -12.89 1.63
N ARG A 401 -22.47 -13.45 2.10
CA ARG A 401 -22.91 -13.42 3.48
C ARG A 401 -22.67 -14.77 4.13
N LEU A 402 -22.03 -14.76 5.30
CA LEU A 402 -21.84 -15.92 6.16
C LEU A 402 -22.49 -15.67 7.52
N SER A 403 -23.48 -16.47 7.92
CA SER A 403 -24.27 -16.22 9.13
C SER A 403 -24.38 -17.46 10.00
N THR A 404 -24.55 -17.29 11.31
CA THR A 404 -24.64 -18.39 12.27
C THR A 404 -25.82 -18.27 13.24
N ARG A 405 -26.39 -17.08 13.40
CA ARG A 405 -27.52 -16.85 14.30
C ARG A 405 -28.85 -17.22 13.66
N GLU A 406 -29.54 -18.18 14.25
CA GLU A 406 -30.93 -18.53 13.91
C GLU A 406 -31.94 -17.51 14.50
N THR A 407 -33.07 -17.28 13.82
CA THR A 407 -34.18 -16.44 14.35
C THR A 407 -35.05 -17.17 15.37
N SER A 408 -35.07 -18.50 15.33
CA SER A 408 -35.77 -19.37 16.27
C SER A 408 -34.79 -20.39 16.85
N ASN A 409 -34.86 -20.68 18.14
CA ASN A 409 -33.99 -21.65 18.79
C ASN A 409 -34.40 -23.08 18.38
N THR A 410 -33.81 -23.63 17.31
CA THR A 410 -34.01 -25.04 16.96
C THR A 410 -33.32 -25.94 17.99
N GLY A 411 -33.88 -27.12 18.27
CA GLY A 411 -33.25 -28.08 19.18
C GLY A 411 -31.80 -28.37 18.76
N LEU A 412 -30.88 -28.49 19.73
CA LEU A 412 -29.42 -28.54 19.51
C LEU A 412 -28.95 -29.63 18.53
N LEU A 413 -29.66 -30.77 18.46
CA LEU A 413 -29.38 -31.87 17.52
C LEU A 413 -30.35 -31.96 16.34
N SER A 414 -31.39 -31.12 16.29
CA SER A 414 -32.41 -31.19 15.24
C SER A 414 -31.85 -30.64 13.93
N THR A 415 -31.85 -31.49 12.91
CA THR A 415 -31.47 -31.16 11.54
C THR A 415 -32.18 -32.13 10.58
N PRO A 416 -32.40 -31.81 9.29
CA PRO A 416 -33.09 -32.72 8.38
C PRO A 416 -32.47 -34.11 8.30
N ALA A 417 -31.16 -34.25 8.48
CA ALA A 417 -30.50 -35.56 8.50
C ALA A 417 -30.69 -36.34 9.82
N LEU A 418 -30.97 -35.65 10.94
CA LEU A 418 -31.06 -36.23 12.28
C LEU A 418 -32.41 -35.84 12.92
N GLY A 419 -33.38 -36.74 12.83
CA GLY A 419 -34.73 -36.54 13.39
C GLY A 419 -35.71 -35.82 12.46
N GLY A 420 -35.28 -35.45 11.24
CA GLY A 420 -36.09 -34.72 10.27
C GLY A 420 -36.29 -33.24 10.63
N GLY A 421 -37.03 -32.51 9.80
CA GLY A 421 -37.36 -31.10 10.02
C GLY A 421 -37.06 -30.20 8.82
N ASN A 422 -37.31 -28.90 9.00
CA ASN A 422 -37.14 -27.89 7.98
C ASN A 422 -35.75 -27.25 8.05
N ALA A 423 -35.31 -26.63 6.95
CA ALA A 423 -34.09 -25.84 6.99
C ALA A 423 -34.26 -24.59 7.90
N PRO A 424 -33.21 -24.17 8.63
CA PRO A 424 -33.26 -23.04 9.54
C PRO A 424 -33.36 -21.70 8.79
N THR A 425 -33.91 -20.71 9.50
CA THR A 425 -33.90 -19.29 9.12
C THR A 425 -32.91 -18.54 10.01
N PHE A 426 -32.11 -17.67 9.40
CA PHE A 426 -31.06 -16.91 10.04
C PHE A 426 -31.50 -15.46 10.21
N ASP A 427 -31.05 -14.81 11.28
CA ASP A 427 -31.33 -13.41 11.58
C ASP A 427 -30.76 -12.53 10.47
N ASP A 428 -31.58 -11.69 9.85
CA ASP A 428 -31.21 -10.88 8.67
C ASP A 428 -30.04 -9.92 8.91
N ASP A 429 -29.81 -9.51 10.17
CA ASP A 429 -28.75 -8.59 10.54
C ASP A 429 -27.44 -9.29 10.95
N ASP A 430 -27.45 -10.63 11.09
CA ASP A 430 -26.31 -11.42 11.54
C ASP A 430 -25.32 -11.79 10.42
N GLY A 431 -24.06 -11.92 10.82
CA GLY A 431 -23.04 -12.59 10.03
C GLY A 431 -21.92 -11.67 9.54
N ILE A 432 -21.13 -12.19 8.62
CA ILE A 432 -20.06 -11.47 7.93
C ILE A 432 -20.53 -11.21 6.50
N PHE A 433 -20.52 -9.95 6.09
CA PHE A 433 -20.85 -9.52 4.73
C PHE A 433 -19.56 -9.12 4.02
N ILE A 434 -19.19 -9.90 3.02
CA ILE A 434 -18.00 -9.68 2.19
C ILE A 434 -18.48 -9.08 0.88
N TYR A 435 -18.15 -7.80 0.64
CA TYR A 435 -18.48 -7.12 -0.61
C TYR A 435 -17.51 -7.50 -1.73
N ASN A 436 -18.05 -7.67 -2.93
CA ASN A 436 -17.35 -7.97 -4.18
C ASN A 436 -16.18 -8.95 -4.05
N PRO A 437 -16.36 -10.14 -3.44
CA PRO A 437 -15.32 -11.16 -3.45
C PRO A 437 -15.04 -11.60 -4.89
N ASN A 438 -13.78 -11.51 -5.30
CA ASN A 438 -13.26 -12.05 -6.55
C ASN A 438 -12.12 -13.00 -6.21
N ILE A 439 -12.35 -14.28 -6.42
CA ILE A 439 -11.44 -15.37 -6.05
C ILE A 439 -11.02 -16.08 -7.34
N ASN A 440 -9.76 -15.96 -7.71
CA ASN A 440 -9.21 -16.54 -8.93
C ASN A 440 -8.00 -17.41 -8.55
N LEU A 441 -8.18 -18.73 -8.59
CA LEU A 441 -7.16 -19.69 -8.18
C LEU A 441 -6.60 -20.39 -9.41
N VAL A 442 -5.29 -20.30 -9.60
CA VAL A 442 -4.54 -21.02 -10.62
C VAL A 442 -3.80 -22.17 -9.95
N LEU A 443 -4.21 -23.39 -10.26
CA LEU A 443 -3.65 -24.62 -9.73
C LEU A 443 -2.89 -25.35 -10.83
N GLY A 444 -1.61 -25.06 -10.95
CA GLY A 444 -0.71 -25.68 -11.93
C GLY A 444 -1.02 -25.35 -13.39
N SER A 445 -0.32 -26.04 -14.28
CA SER A 445 -0.44 -25.94 -15.74
C SER A 445 0.05 -27.23 -16.40
N LEU A 446 -0.06 -27.36 -17.73
CA LEU A 446 0.43 -28.56 -18.44
C LEU A 446 1.93 -28.83 -18.25
N TYR A 447 2.73 -27.79 -17.98
CA TYR A 447 4.18 -27.85 -17.76
C TYR A 447 4.57 -27.59 -16.30
N GLN A 448 3.60 -27.46 -15.39
CA GLN A 448 3.77 -27.43 -13.94
C GLN A 448 2.50 -28.02 -13.29
N PRO A 449 2.23 -29.31 -13.45
CA PRO A 449 0.97 -29.90 -13.02
C PRO A 449 0.85 -30.07 -11.52
N VAL A 450 -0.39 -30.23 -11.04
CA VAL A 450 -0.70 -30.97 -9.83
C VAL A 450 -0.58 -32.46 -10.16
N VAL A 451 0.33 -33.17 -9.52
CA VAL A 451 0.59 -34.60 -9.73
C VAL A 451 -0.04 -35.41 -8.60
N PHE A 452 -0.72 -36.50 -8.97
CA PHE A 452 -1.32 -37.45 -8.04
C PHE A 452 -0.63 -38.80 -8.13
N GLY A 453 -0.30 -39.41 -7.00
CA GLY A 453 0.17 -40.79 -7.03
C GLY A 453 0.56 -41.31 -5.65
N SER A 454 1.17 -42.48 -5.63
CA SER A 454 1.58 -43.13 -4.40
C SER A 454 3.04 -43.62 -4.46
N ASP A 455 3.73 -43.58 -3.32
CA ASP A 455 5.01 -44.27 -3.11
C ASP A 455 4.83 -45.75 -2.69
N GLY A 456 3.59 -46.26 -2.77
CA GLY A 456 3.18 -47.59 -2.32
C GLY A 456 2.74 -47.65 -0.85
N LYS A 457 2.94 -46.59 -0.06
CA LYS A 457 2.50 -46.47 1.34
C LYS A 457 1.68 -45.21 1.62
N ASN A 458 2.01 -44.13 0.94
CA ASN A 458 1.41 -42.83 1.10
C ASN A 458 0.91 -42.35 -0.24
N PHE A 459 -0.26 -41.73 -0.24
CA PHE A 459 -0.74 -40.95 -1.36
C PHE A 459 -0.17 -39.53 -1.27
N SER A 460 0.25 -38.97 -2.40
CA SER A 460 0.77 -37.61 -2.49
C SER A 460 0.05 -36.81 -3.56
N LEU A 461 -0.29 -35.58 -3.21
CA LEU A 461 -0.68 -34.50 -4.11
C LEU A 461 0.47 -33.49 -4.15
N GLU A 462 1.04 -33.24 -5.32
CA GLU A 462 2.21 -32.39 -5.47
C GLU A 462 2.07 -31.44 -6.65
N ILE A 463 2.07 -30.12 -6.41
CA ILE A 463 2.31 -29.15 -7.49
C ILE A 463 3.78 -29.21 -7.84
N ALA A 464 4.09 -29.58 -9.08
CA ALA A 464 5.46 -29.77 -9.54
C ALA A 464 6.32 -28.51 -9.29
N ARG A 465 7.55 -28.74 -8.82
CA ARG A 465 8.52 -27.66 -8.63
C ARG A 465 8.87 -27.03 -9.97
N ILE A 466 9.01 -25.71 -10.00
CA ILE A 466 9.54 -24.99 -11.17
C ILE A 466 11.05 -25.26 -11.31
N PRO A 467 11.52 -25.93 -12.38
CA PRO A 467 12.94 -26.13 -12.62
C PRO A 467 13.61 -24.84 -13.11
N ASN A 468 14.93 -24.75 -12.94
CA ASN A 468 15.75 -23.71 -13.58
C ASN A 468 15.93 -24.01 -15.08
N LYS A 469 14.84 -23.91 -15.85
CA LYS A 469 14.75 -24.15 -17.30
C LYS A 469 13.97 -22.99 -17.93
N GLN A 470 14.61 -22.24 -18.82
CA GLN A 470 14.06 -21.01 -19.39
C GLN A 470 12.73 -21.21 -20.10
N GLU A 471 12.58 -22.31 -20.82
CA GLU A 471 11.36 -22.66 -21.53
C GLU A 471 10.15 -22.85 -20.59
N ILE A 472 10.38 -23.11 -19.30
CA ILE A 472 9.34 -23.28 -18.28
C ILE A 472 9.17 -22.00 -17.48
N TYR A 473 10.24 -21.47 -16.88
CA TYR A 473 10.09 -20.33 -15.97
C TYR A 473 9.55 -19.09 -16.71
N THR A 474 9.89 -18.90 -17.99
CA THR A 474 9.34 -17.77 -18.79
C THR A 474 7.85 -17.90 -19.05
N LYS A 475 7.28 -19.12 -19.02
CA LYS A 475 5.84 -19.34 -19.13
C LYS A 475 5.10 -19.20 -17.81
N ILE A 476 5.82 -19.15 -16.68
CA ILE A 476 5.22 -19.06 -15.35
C ILE A 476 5.36 -17.66 -14.78
N TYR A 477 6.56 -17.08 -14.82
CA TYR A 477 6.85 -15.79 -14.22
C TYR A 477 6.35 -14.63 -15.07
N THR A 478 6.06 -13.53 -14.38
CA THR A 478 5.63 -12.25 -14.93
C THR A 478 6.77 -11.25 -14.76
N ARG A 479 7.02 -10.40 -15.76
CA ARG A 479 7.93 -9.25 -15.61
C ARG A 479 7.14 -8.03 -15.17
N TYR A 480 7.49 -7.44 -14.02
CA TYR A 480 6.86 -6.23 -13.51
C TYR A 480 7.60 -4.96 -13.95
N ALA A 481 6.90 -3.82 -13.97
CA ALA A 481 7.49 -2.54 -14.33
C ALA A 481 8.67 -2.19 -13.39
N GLY A 482 9.82 -1.81 -13.98
CA GLY A 482 11.04 -1.48 -13.24
C GLY A 482 12.03 -2.64 -13.07
N ASP A 483 11.66 -3.88 -13.41
CA ASP A 483 12.60 -4.99 -13.49
C ASP A 483 13.46 -4.89 -14.75
N THR A 484 14.77 -4.73 -14.57
CA THR A 484 15.77 -4.60 -15.64
C THR A 484 16.39 -5.93 -16.07
N GLY A 485 15.92 -7.08 -15.54
CA GLY A 485 16.55 -8.42 -15.59
C GLY A 485 17.09 -8.95 -16.93
N ASP A 486 16.76 -10.19 -17.30
CA ASP A 486 17.43 -10.86 -18.43
C ASP A 486 17.03 -10.23 -19.78
N ALA A 487 17.94 -9.45 -20.37
CA ALA A 487 17.72 -8.79 -21.65
C ALA A 487 17.39 -9.81 -22.76
N GLY A 488 16.35 -9.53 -23.55
CA GLY A 488 15.92 -10.39 -24.66
C GLY A 488 15.03 -11.58 -24.25
N VAL A 489 14.78 -11.79 -22.95
CA VAL A 489 13.85 -12.82 -22.47
C VAL A 489 12.43 -12.26 -22.39
N THR A 490 11.48 -12.98 -22.97
CA THR A 490 10.04 -12.67 -22.92
C THR A 490 9.35 -13.57 -21.90
N TYR A 491 8.60 -12.95 -20.99
CA TYR A 491 7.84 -13.60 -19.94
C TYR A 491 6.35 -13.58 -20.30
N TYR A 492 5.68 -14.72 -20.18
CA TYR A 492 4.27 -14.91 -20.56
C TYR A 492 3.36 -15.09 -19.36
N GLY A 493 3.92 -15.30 -18.17
CA GLY A 493 3.13 -15.41 -16.94
C GLY A 493 2.32 -14.15 -16.68
N SER A 494 1.16 -14.34 -16.06
CA SER A 494 0.29 -13.25 -15.64
C SER A 494 -0.55 -13.65 -14.45
N THR A 495 -0.95 -12.65 -13.69
CA THR A 495 -1.94 -12.82 -12.64
C THR A 495 -3.31 -13.01 -13.25
N CYS A 496 -4.03 -14.02 -12.76
CA CYS A 496 -5.45 -14.21 -13.03
C CYS A 496 -6.26 -13.45 -11.98
N ASN A 497 -6.97 -12.42 -12.40
CA ASN A 497 -7.91 -11.62 -11.63
C ASN A 497 -9.16 -11.30 -12.47
N VAL A 498 -10.01 -10.39 -11.97
CA VAL A 498 -11.27 -10.02 -12.64
C VAL A 498 -11.06 -9.24 -13.94
N TYR A 499 -9.97 -8.49 -14.07
CA TYR A 499 -9.66 -7.69 -15.26
C TYR A 499 -8.90 -8.50 -16.31
N GLN A 500 -8.04 -9.43 -15.88
CA GLN A 500 -7.20 -10.23 -16.76
C GLN A 500 -6.99 -11.64 -16.18
N CYS A 501 -7.21 -12.68 -16.99
CA CYS A 501 -6.92 -14.06 -16.62
C CYS A 501 -6.53 -14.88 -17.86
N GLY A 502 -5.30 -14.68 -18.34
CA GLY A 502 -4.82 -15.30 -19.57
C GLY A 502 -5.51 -14.76 -20.83
N SER A 503 -4.88 -14.99 -21.98
CA SER A 503 -5.43 -14.61 -23.28
C SER A 503 -6.32 -15.71 -23.87
N SER A 504 -7.52 -15.35 -24.34
CA SER A 504 -8.35 -16.26 -25.12
C SER A 504 -7.98 -16.24 -26.61
N THR A 505 -8.32 -17.31 -27.31
CA THR A 505 -8.33 -17.36 -28.79
C THR A 505 -9.63 -16.79 -29.37
N VAL A 506 -10.66 -16.57 -28.55
CA VAL A 506 -11.92 -15.93 -28.94
C VAL A 506 -11.85 -14.45 -28.58
N ALA A 507 -12.01 -13.57 -29.57
CA ALA A 507 -11.93 -12.13 -29.38
C ALA A 507 -13.01 -11.60 -28.42
N GLY A 508 -12.62 -10.71 -27.49
CA GLY A 508 -13.50 -10.14 -26.46
C GLY A 508 -13.76 -11.05 -25.26
N TYR A 509 -13.01 -12.15 -25.13
CA TYR A 509 -13.10 -13.08 -24.02
C TYR A 509 -11.73 -13.33 -23.36
N GLN A 510 -11.77 -13.75 -22.11
CA GLN A 510 -10.62 -14.14 -21.30
C GLN A 510 -10.92 -15.38 -20.46
N GLY A 511 -9.90 -15.93 -19.79
CA GLY A 511 -9.99 -17.21 -19.10
C GLY A 511 -10.07 -18.39 -20.06
N GLY A 512 -10.27 -19.59 -19.50
CA GLY A 512 -10.38 -20.83 -20.27
C GLY A 512 -9.11 -21.66 -20.34
N SER A 513 -9.12 -22.65 -21.24
CA SER A 513 -8.14 -23.74 -21.24
C SER A 513 -6.71 -23.42 -21.63
N ALA A 514 -5.85 -24.39 -21.33
CA ALA A 514 -4.52 -24.48 -21.93
C ALA A 514 -4.58 -24.18 -23.43
N LEU A 515 -3.63 -23.36 -23.88
CA LEU A 515 -3.49 -23.08 -25.30
C LEU A 515 -3.08 -24.36 -26.04
N ASN A 516 -3.51 -24.48 -27.29
CA ASN A 516 -3.19 -25.65 -28.10
C ASN A 516 -1.71 -25.67 -28.55
N ASP A 517 -0.98 -24.55 -28.45
CA ASP A 517 0.44 -24.47 -28.79
C ASP A 517 1.18 -23.54 -27.83
N TYR A 518 2.28 -24.04 -27.26
CA TYR A 518 3.17 -23.36 -26.31
C TYR A 518 4.51 -22.91 -26.91
N SER A 519 4.62 -22.89 -28.25
CA SER A 519 5.74 -22.28 -28.96
C SER A 519 5.82 -20.76 -28.71
N SER A 520 7.02 -20.17 -28.75
CA SER A 520 7.20 -18.71 -28.57
C SER A 520 6.45 -17.90 -29.62
N THR A 521 6.36 -18.41 -30.86
CA THR A 521 5.59 -17.78 -31.94
C THR A 521 4.09 -17.80 -31.64
N ALA A 522 3.54 -18.91 -31.13
CA ALA A 522 2.12 -18.99 -30.80
C ALA A 522 1.73 -18.17 -29.57
N LEU A 523 2.67 -17.94 -28.66
CA LEU A 523 2.50 -17.14 -27.44
C LEU A 523 2.80 -15.64 -27.64
N ALA A 524 3.22 -15.23 -28.84
CA ALA A 524 3.52 -13.82 -29.12
C ALA A 524 2.29 -12.94 -28.83
N GLY A 525 2.46 -11.96 -27.92
CA GLY A 525 1.38 -11.05 -27.49
C GLY A 525 0.32 -11.68 -26.58
N LYS A 526 0.49 -12.92 -26.15
CA LYS A 526 -0.44 -13.63 -25.26
C LYS A 526 0.10 -13.72 -23.84
N LYS A 527 -0.83 -13.81 -22.89
CA LYS A 527 -0.54 -14.05 -21.47
C LYS A 527 -1.09 -15.39 -21.01
N LEU A 528 -0.42 -16.02 -20.06
CA LEU A 528 -0.78 -17.28 -19.43
C LEU A 528 -1.20 -17.01 -17.99
N ALA A 529 -2.37 -17.50 -17.57
CA ALA A 529 -2.81 -17.42 -16.18
C ALA A 529 -1.95 -18.36 -15.33
N THR A 530 -1.08 -17.80 -14.49
CA THR A 530 -0.09 -18.56 -13.69
C THR A 530 -0.07 -18.16 -12.22
N HIS A 531 -0.52 -16.96 -11.89
CA HIS A 531 -0.62 -16.48 -10.53
C HIS A 531 -2.09 -16.30 -10.14
N SER A 532 -2.41 -16.66 -8.90
CA SER A 532 -3.73 -16.51 -8.31
C SER A 532 -3.93 -15.10 -7.76
N SER A 533 -5.19 -14.69 -7.62
CA SER A 533 -5.57 -13.48 -6.89
C SER A 533 -6.83 -13.70 -6.07
N ILE A 534 -6.92 -12.98 -4.96
CA ILE A 534 -8.08 -12.91 -4.10
C ILE A 534 -8.28 -11.44 -3.75
N SER A 535 -9.47 -10.91 -3.99
CA SER A 535 -9.78 -9.53 -3.65
C SER A 535 -11.20 -9.42 -3.12
N PHE A 536 -11.40 -8.48 -2.19
CA PHE A 536 -12.72 -8.17 -1.65
C PHE A 536 -12.82 -6.67 -1.39
N GLY A 537 -14.04 -6.15 -1.53
CA GLY A 537 -14.36 -4.76 -1.34
C GLY A 537 -14.07 -3.90 -2.56
N THR A 538 -13.81 -2.62 -2.31
CA THR A 538 -13.48 -1.65 -3.36
C THR A 538 -12.05 -1.88 -3.85
N VAL A 539 -11.93 -2.59 -4.97
CA VAL A 539 -10.63 -2.96 -5.55
C VAL A 539 -10.60 -2.55 -7.01
N LYS A 540 -9.52 -1.88 -7.39
CA LYS A 540 -9.28 -1.40 -8.76
C LYS A 540 -7.99 -1.93 -9.32
N SER A 541 -7.84 -1.86 -10.63
CA SER A 541 -6.56 -2.01 -11.31
C SER A 541 -6.23 -0.73 -12.06
N ASN A 542 -4.99 -0.25 -11.91
CA ASN A 542 -4.53 0.96 -12.60
C ASN A 542 -3.80 0.64 -13.92
N ASP A 543 -3.54 -0.63 -14.21
CA ASP A 543 -2.65 -1.11 -15.28
C ASP A 543 -3.27 -2.21 -16.15
N GLY A 544 -4.61 -2.27 -16.16
CA GLY A 544 -5.37 -3.20 -17.00
C GLY A 544 -5.32 -4.65 -16.52
N GLY A 545 -5.15 -4.87 -15.21
CA GLY A 545 -5.20 -6.20 -14.59
C GLY A 545 -3.83 -6.83 -14.30
N GLN A 546 -2.73 -6.10 -14.40
CA GLN A 546 -1.42 -6.63 -13.97
C GLN A 546 -1.26 -6.56 -12.45
N THR A 547 -1.79 -5.50 -11.84
CA THR A 547 -1.85 -5.33 -10.39
C THR A 547 -3.24 -4.91 -9.92
N LEU A 548 -3.64 -5.44 -8.77
CA LEU A 548 -4.81 -5.01 -8.02
C LEU A 548 -4.40 -4.10 -6.86
N VAL A 549 -5.22 -3.08 -6.60
CA VAL A 549 -5.04 -2.13 -5.51
C VAL A 549 -6.36 -2.00 -4.75
N ALA A 550 -6.30 -2.29 -3.44
CA ALA A 550 -7.39 -2.02 -2.53
C ALA A 550 -7.52 -0.51 -2.27
N ASP A 551 -8.73 0.04 -2.40
CA ASP A 551 -8.99 1.46 -2.17
C ASP A 551 -8.97 1.76 -0.66
N SER A 552 -8.22 2.79 -0.26
CA SER A 552 -8.08 3.20 1.15
C SER A 552 -8.88 4.47 1.48
N SER A 553 -9.72 4.95 0.56
CA SER A 553 -10.59 6.10 0.79
C SER A 553 -11.69 5.79 1.81
N VAL A 554 -12.26 6.83 2.38
CA VAL A 554 -13.42 6.76 3.29
C VAL A 554 -14.60 6.01 2.69
N GLU A 555 -14.78 6.07 1.37
CA GLU A 555 -15.88 5.44 0.65
C GLU A 555 -15.67 3.94 0.41
N ALA A 556 -14.48 3.41 0.71
CA ALA A 556 -14.16 2.02 0.45
C ALA A 556 -15.03 1.07 1.29
N LEU A 557 -15.47 0.01 0.64
CA LEU A 557 -16.23 -1.10 1.21
C LEU A 557 -15.32 -2.33 1.30
N GLY A 558 -15.70 -3.28 2.14
CA GLY A 558 -14.97 -4.54 2.24
C GLY A 558 -15.73 -5.56 3.05
N ILE A 559 -15.18 -5.90 4.21
CA ILE A 559 -15.79 -6.88 5.10
C ILE A 559 -16.55 -6.16 6.22
N PHE A 560 -17.82 -6.51 6.39
CA PHE A 560 -18.65 -6.02 7.49
C PHE A 560 -19.00 -7.15 8.45
N PHE A 561 -18.93 -6.86 9.76
CA PHE A 561 -19.51 -7.72 10.80
C PHE A 561 -20.89 -7.18 11.17
N GLY A 562 -21.93 -7.94 10.87
CA GLY A 562 -23.32 -7.50 10.86
C GLY A 562 -23.66 -6.65 9.64
N THR A 563 -24.92 -6.25 9.54
CA THR A 563 -25.39 -5.42 8.42
C THR A 563 -24.66 -4.07 8.36
N PRO A 564 -24.38 -3.56 7.15
CA PRO A 564 -23.72 -2.26 6.98
C PRO A 564 -24.49 -1.14 7.67
N GLN A 565 -23.81 -0.37 8.52
CA GLN A 565 -24.46 0.69 9.31
C GLN A 565 -24.24 2.07 8.69
N ASN A 566 -25.32 2.75 8.37
CA ASN A 566 -25.29 4.15 7.96
C ASN A 566 -24.84 5.04 9.13
N ARG A 567 -24.05 6.07 8.82
CA ARG A 567 -23.61 7.07 9.79
C ARG A 567 -23.99 8.46 9.31
N THR A 568 -24.91 9.10 10.02
CA THR A 568 -25.37 10.47 9.74
C THR A 568 -24.92 11.44 10.83
N ASN A 569 -24.84 12.73 10.51
CA ASN A 569 -24.49 13.80 11.46
C ASN A 569 -23.13 13.60 12.15
N ILE A 570 -22.19 12.97 11.46
CA ILE A 570 -20.82 12.74 11.95
C ILE A 570 -20.20 14.11 12.20
N SER A 571 -19.84 14.34 13.46
CA SER A 571 -19.25 15.58 13.93
C SER A 571 -18.16 15.27 14.93
N GLY A 572 -17.08 16.04 14.90
CA GLY A 572 -15.99 15.89 15.83
C GLY A 572 -15.03 17.05 15.80
N THR A 573 -14.22 17.15 16.83
CA THR A 573 -13.20 18.17 16.97
C THR A 573 -11.92 17.53 17.46
N GLN A 574 -10.85 17.76 16.73
CA GLN A 574 -9.50 17.35 17.11
C GLN A 574 -8.65 18.58 17.33
N ILE A 575 -7.90 18.56 18.43
CA ILE A 575 -6.95 19.62 18.74
C ILE A 575 -5.57 18.99 18.80
N PHE A 576 -4.64 19.58 18.06
CA PHE A 576 -3.25 19.18 18.06
C PHE A 576 -2.36 20.41 18.07
N ARG A 577 -1.10 20.18 18.41
CA ARG A 577 -0.08 21.21 18.53
C ARG A 577 0.93 21.00 17.44
N GLU A 578 1.37 22.11 16.87
CA GLU A 578 2.37 22.07 15.82
C GLU A 578 3.41 23.14 16.02
N ALA A 579 4.61 22.85 15.53
CA ALA A 579 5.74 23.75 15.60
C ALA A 579 6.51 23.79 14.27
N GLN A 580 7.14 24.92 14.03
CA GLN A 580 8.11 25.15 12.97
C GLN A 580 9.44 25.57 13.57
N TYR A 581 10.52 25.13 12.93
CA TYR A 581 11.87 25.26 13.46
C TYR A 581 12.81 25.91 12.47
N GLN A 582 13.71 26.72 13.00
CA GLN A 582 14.87 27.22 12.28
C GLN A 582 16.15 27.08 13.10
N GLN A 583 17.24 26.82 12.39
CA GLN A 583 18.61 26.79 12.93
C GLN A 583 19.49 27.79 12.17
N ARG A 584 20.46 28.41 12.86
CA ARG A 584 21.50 29.21 12.20
C ARG A 584 22.55 28.30 11.55
N LYS A 585 22.90 28.56 10.29
CA LYS A 585 23.86 27.79 9.49
C LYS A 585 24.78 28.71 8.70
N GLN A 586 26.08 28.39 8.67
CA GLN A 586 27.06 29.16 7.91
C GLN A 586 26.98 28.76 6.43
N ARG A 587 27.14 29.76 5.57
CA ARG A 587 27.24 29.58 4.13
C ARG A 587 28.67 29.18 3.74
N VAL A 588 28.83 28.29 2.76
CA VAL A 588 30.16 27.75 2.39
C VAL A 588 30.94 28.61 1.40
N ASP A 589 30.26 29.54 0.75
CA ASP A 589 30.71 30.27 -0.45
C ASP A 589 30.86 31.79 -0.23
N THR A 590 30.56 32.30 0.96
CA THR A 590 30.59 33.75 1.23
C THR A 590 31.50 34.07 2.42
N SER A 591 32.80 34.15 2.15
CA SER A 591 33.73 34.89 3.00
C SER A 591 33.73 36.37 2.56
N TYR A 592 33.63 37.29 3.52
CA TYR A 592 33.76 38.72 3.25
C TYR A 592 35.01 39.25 3.96
N ILE A 593 35.62 40.28 3.38
CA ILE A 593 36.77 40.95 3.98
C ILE A 593 36.28 42.19 4.72
N VAL A 594 36.57 42.27 6.01
CA VAL A 594 36.41 43.47 6.81
C VAL A 594 37.75 44.16 6.88
N THR A 595 37.79 45.41 6.44
CA THR A 595 38.95 46.29 6.56
C THR A 595 38.76 47.18 7.78
N ASP A 596 39.53 46.93 8.83
CA ASP A 596 39.60 47.79 10.01
C ASP A 596 40.63 48.89 9.77
N ARG A 597 40.19 50.15 9.84
CA ARG A 597 41.08 51.30 9.83
C ARG A 597 41.45 51.66 11.26
N TYR A 598 42.74 51.75 11.53
CA TYR A 598 43.28 52.13 12.83
C TYR A 598 44.37 53.20 12.66
N ARG A 599 44.69 53.91 13.74
CA ARG A 599 45.80 54.86 13.84
C ARG A 599 46.80 54.35 14.86
N LEU A 600 48.06 54.35 14.49
CA LEU A 600 49.17 54.07 15.39
C LEU A 600 49.86 55.38 15.71
N THR A 601 49.99 55.72 16.99
CA THR A 601 50.64 56.95 17.46
C THR A 601 51.81 56.64 18.38
N VAL A 602 52.95 57.29 18.13
CA VAL A 602 54.13 57.29 18.99
C VAL A 602 54.48 58.74 19.36
N SER A 603 54.88 58.94 20.60
CA SER A 603 55.30 60.24 21.11
C SER A 603 56.45 60.04 22.10
N ASP A 604 57.44 60.93 22.04
CA ASP A 604 58.48 61.05 23.05
C ASP A 604 58.46 62.47 23.62
N PRO A 605 58.05 62.66 24.88
CA PRO A 605 57.99 63.99 25.49
C PRO A 605 59.40 64.48 25.83
N TRP A 606 59.61 65.79 25.68
CA TRP A 606 60.90 66.45 25.87
C TRP A 606 61.64 66.04 27.16
N SER A 607 62.93 65.72 26.99
CA SER A 607 63.92 65.63 28.06
C SER A 607 65.21 66.33 27.62
N LEU A 608 66.11 66.67 28.56
CA LEU A 608 67.37 67.37 28.27
C LEU A 608 68.34 66.46 27.47
N GLY A 609 68.10 66.31 26.16
CA GLY A 609 68.86 65.48 25.22
C GLY A 609 68.10 65.26 23.90
N SER A 610 68.74 64.63 22.91
CA SER A 610 68.03 64.12 21.72
C SER A 610 67.47 62.73 22.02
N GLY A 611 66.15 62.54 21.85
CA GLY A 611 65.45 61.26 22.08
C GLY A 611 64.87 60.66 20.80
N SER A 612 64.57 59.36 20.84
CA SER A 612 63.74 58.71 19.83
C SER A 612 62.85 57.62 20.45
N ALA A 613 61.58 57.59 20.03
CA ALA A 613 60.63 56.55 20.41
C ALA A 613 60.20 55.77 19.18
N THR A 614 60.05 54.44 19.34
CA THR A 614 59.58 53.53 18.29
C THR A 614 58.42 52.70 18.81
N LYS A 615 57.38 52.54 17.99
CA LYS A 615 56.21 51.70 18.30
C LYS A 615 56.00 50.69 17.16
N SER A 616 56.03 49.41 17.51
CA SER A 616 55.72 48.32 16.58
C SER A 616 54.24 48.25 16.24
N ASP A 617 53.94 47.83 15.01
CA ASP A 617 52.57 47.63 14.57
C ASP A 617 52.05 46.25 15.00
N PRO A 618 50.89 46.16 15.68
CA PRO A 618 50.37 44.89 16.20
C PRO A 618 49.89 43.94 15.10
N TYR A 619 49.71 44.42 13.87
CA TYR A 619 49.30 43.63 12.72
C TYR A 619 50.48 43.29 11.80
N GLY A 620 51.71 43.43 12.29
CA GLY A 620 52.93 43.00 11.61
C GLY A 620 53.43 43.95 10.52
N GLN A 621 52.83 45.14 10.38
CA GLN A 621 53.33 46.19 9.48
C GLN A 621 54.57 46.90 10.08
N ALA A 622 55.25 47.74 9.28
CA ALA A 622 56.49 48.40 9.71
C ALA A 622 56.28 49.27 10.96
N SER A 623 57.14 49.18 11.97
CA SER A 623 57.08 50.05 13.14
C SER A 623 57.17 51.54 12.76
N ILE A 624 56.56 52.42 13.55
CA ILE A 624 56.74 53.87 13.40
C ILE A 624 57.66 54.42 14.47
N SER A 625 58.43 55.44 14.13
CA SER A 625 59.35 56.10 15.06
C SER A 625 59.28 57.61 14.92
N CYS A 626 59.55 58.31 16.02
CA CYS A 626 59.79 59.76 15.99
C CYS A 626 61.08 60.08 16.74
N SER A 627 61.75 61.18 16.36
CA SER A 627 62.94 61.69 17.03
C SER A 627 62.90 63.20 17.12
N HIS A 628 63.49 63.77 18.17
CA HIS A 628 63.53 65.22 18.38
C HIS A 628 64.94 65.73 18.75
N GLY A 629 65.18 67.01 18.46
CA GLY A 629 66.35 67.76 18.92
C GLY A 629 66.15 68.31 20.35
N ALA A 630 67.16 69.00 20.88
CA ALA A 630 67.25 69.38 22.30
C ALA A 630 66.13 70.32 22.85
N ARG A 631 65.21 70.81 22.00
CA ARG A 631 64.16 71.79 22.40
C ARG A 631 62.77 71.57 21.81
N ASP A 632 62.49 70.42 21.18
CA ASP A 632 61.16 70.10 20.61
C ASP A 632 60.64 68.73 21.09
N ASP A 633 59.32 68.54 21.15
CA ASP A 633 58.68 67.22 21.32
C ASP A 633 58.63 66.47 19.98
N CYS A 634 58.66 65.13 20.00
CA CYS A 634 58.25 64.36 18.81
C CYS A 634 56.91 63.68 19.02
N ASN A 635 56.00 63.91 18.08
CA ASN A 635 54.72 63.21 17.97
C ASN A 635 54.55 62.77 16.52
N TYR A 636 54.39 61.47 16.30
CA TYR A 636 54.12 60.91 14.98
C TYR A 636 52.97 59.92 15.04
N SER A 637 51.99 60.10 14.15
CA SER A 637 50.85 59.21 14.01
C SER A 637 50.62 58.87 12.55
N VAL A 638 50.21 57.62 12.30
CA VAL A 638 49.87 57.15 10.96
C VAL A 638 48.58 56.35 11.00
N ASP A 639 47.72 56.57 10.00
CA ASP A 639 46.53 55.77 9.78
C ASP A 639 46.88 54.58 8.90
N ARG A 640 46.42 53.40 9.28
CA ARG A 640 46.66 52.12 8.61
C ARG A 640 45.38 51.31 8.52
N TRP A 641 45.44 50.27 7.70
CA TRP A 641 44.34 49.37 7.44
C TRP A 641 44.78 47.93 7.66
N TYR A 642 43.90 47.14 8.26
CA TYR A 642 44.05 45.70 8.45
C TYR A 642 42.83 44.97 7.89
N ASN A 643 43.06 43.96 7.06
CA ASN A 643 41.99 43.13 6.51
C ASN A 643 41.85 41.85 7.34
N THR A 644 40.63 41.57 7.79
CA THR A 644 40.23 40.29 8.38
C THR A 644 39.10 39.65 7.57
N SER A 645 38.98 38.33 7.59
CA SER A 645 37.92 37.59 6.89
C SER A 645 36.80 37.19 7.85
N GLY A 646 35.54 37.39 7.46
CA GLY A 646 34.35 36.89 8.15
C GLY A 646 33.47 36.00 7.26
N ASN A 647 32.53 35.26 7.86
CA ASN A 647 31.58 34.39 7.14
C ASN A 647 30.12 34.84 7.37
N HIS A 648 29.23 34.60 6.39
CA HIS A 648 27.79 34.81 6.58
C HIS A 648 27.11 33.64 7.29
N VAL A 649 26.14 33.95 8.16
CA VAL A 649 25.30 32.99 8.87
C VAL A 649 23.83 33.30 8.64
N ASP A 650 23.07 32.29 8.23
CA ASP A 650 21.66 32.40 7.85
C ASP A 650 20.75 31.47 8.68
N TRP A 651 19.48 31.83 8.88
CA TRP A 651 18.45 30.86 9.32
C TRP A 651 18.03 29.92 8.19
N VAL A 652 18.00 28.62 8.50
CA VAL A 652 17.49 27.53 7.65
C VAL A 652 16.39 26.76 8.38
N TYR A 653 15.39 26.25 7.64
CA TYR A 653 14.24 25.55 8.22
C TYR A 653 14.52 24.07 8.43
N LEU A 654 13.83 23.48 9.41
CA LEU A 654 13.69 22.03 9.49
C LEU A 654 12.80 21.57 8.34
N THR A 655 13.33 20.71 7.47
CA THR A 655 12.59 20.17 6.33
C THR A 655 12.17 18.72 6.53
N ASN A 656 12.92 17.96 7.32
CA ASN A 656 12.58 16.58 7.64
C ASN A 656 13.19 16.13 8.99
N VAL A 657 12.70 15.02 9.53
CA VAL A 657 13.27 14.30 10.67
C VAL A 657 13.43 12.84 10.24
N ASP A 658 14.63 12.27 10.38
CA ASP A 658 14.85 10.88 10.00
C ASP A 658 14.24 9.87 11.00
N ALA A 659 14.25 8.59 10.64
CA ALA A 659 13.68 7.52 11.47
C ALA A 659 14.37 7.37 12.85
N SER A 660 15.57 7.92 13.01
CA SER A 660 16.33 7.94 14.26
C SER A 660 16.08 9.20 15.09
N GLY A 661 15.17 10.07 14.65
CA GLY A 661 14.83 11.33 15.32
C GLY A 661 15.83 12.47 15.05
N ASN A 662 16.76 12.31 14.11
CA ASN A 662 17.71 13.37 13.77
C ASN A 662 17.03 14.42 12.91
N LYS A 663 17.24 15.69 13.27
CA LYS A 663 16.73 16.84 12.54
C LYS A 663 17.52 17.07 11.25
N ILE A 664 16.82 17.18 10.12
CA ILE A 664 17.40 17.50 8.82
C ILE A 664 16.98 18.93 8.45
N PHE A 665 17.93 19.84 8.54
CA PHE A 665 17.78 21.23 8.13
C PHE A 665 18.26 21.40 6.69
N GLY A 666 17.37 21.90 5.84
CA GLY A 666 17.59 21.99 4.41
C GLY A 666 17.22 23.36 3.84
N ASN A 667 17.90 23.67 2.74
CA ASN A 667 17.44 24.59 1.70
C ASN A 667 17.77 23.89 0.37
N ASP A 668 17.00 24.15 -0.68
CA ASP A 668 17.05 23.36 -1.93
C ASP A 668 18.32 23.61 -2.78
N ASP A 669 19.21 24.51 -2.35
CA ASP A 669 20.40 24.96 -3.08
C ASP A 669 21.73 24.34 -2.64
N GLY A 670 21.79 23.61 -1.52
CA GLY A 670 22.99 22.88 -1.08
C GLY A 670 24.18 23.73 -0.59
N THR A 671 24.06 25.06 -0.54
CA THR A 671 25.16 26.02 -0.31
C THR A 671 25.57 26.22 1.17
N TYR A 672 25.21 25.31 2.07
CA TYR A 672 25.35 25.52 3.52
C TYR A 672 26.05 24.35 4.22
N THR A 673 27.02 24.62 5.10
CA THR A 673 27.72 23.60 5.93
C THR A 673 26.94 23.27 7.18
N ARG A 674 26.75 21.96 7.45
CA ARG A 674 25.99 21.46 8.61
C ARG A 674 26.89 21.47 9.85
N TYR A 675 26.50 22.22 10.88
CA TYR A 675 27.19 22.23 12.18
C TYR A 675 26.80 21.07 13.11
N CYS A 676 25.85 20.22 12.71
CA CYS A 676 25.33 19.16 13.57
C CYS A 676 25.39 17.81 12.86
N THR A 677 26.44 17.05 13.08
CA THR A 677 26.46 15.61 12.82
C THR A 677 26.48 14.89 14.16
N ASN A 678 25.46 14.08 14.40
CA ASN A 678 25.24 13.34 15.64
C ASN A 678 26.44 12.45 15.99
N THR A 679 27.23 12.85 16.99
CA THR A 679 27.79 11.99 18.07
C THR A 679 28.29 12.88 19.23
N THR A 680 27.46 12.99 20.26
CA THR A 680 27.78 13.17 21.70
C THR A 680 28.63 14.33 22.27
N THR A 681 29.19 15.28 21.52
CA THR A 681 29.84 16.45 22.20
C THR A 681 29.98 17.76 21.42
N ASP A 682 29.52 17.86 20.18
CA ASP A 682 29.99 18.92 19.27
C ASP A 682 29.01 20.08 19.03
N CYS A 683 28.21 20.45 20.03
CA CYS A 683 27.45 21.73 19.99
C CYS A 683 28.21 22.89 20.64
N LEU A 684 29.42 22.65 21.15
CA LEU A 684 30.15 23.58 21.99
C LEU A 684 31.65 23.40 21.80
N THR A 685 32.14 23.74 20.63
CA THR A 685 33.58 23.83 20.39
C THR A 685 33.87 25.09 19.59
N TRP A 686 34.07 26.14 20.37
CA TRP A 686 34.92 27.27 20.02
C TRP A 686 36.22 26.73 19.42
N TYR A 687 36.58 27.14 18.21
CA TYR A 687 37.95 26.99 17.74
C TYR A 687 38.33 28.19 16.86
N ASN A 688 39.04 29.17 17.43
CA ASN A 688 40.51 29.28 17.56
C ASN A 688 41.11 29.95 16.31
N GLY A 689 41.18 31.27 16.35
CA GLY A 689 42.09 32.04 15.51
C GLY A 689 43.50 31.90 16.07
N ALA A 690 44.19 30.82 15.71
CA ALA A 690 45.61 30.65 16.00
C ALA A 690 46.28 29.83 14.90
N ALA A 691 46.43 30.44 13.72
CA ALA A 691 47.52 30.15 12.79
C ALA A 691 47.57 31.25 11.73
N LEU A 692 48.65 32.02 11.72
CA LEU A 692 49.52 32.24 10.55
C LEU A 692 50.64 33.17 11.01
N GLY A 693 51.70 32.57 11.54
CA GLY A 693 53.02 33.19 11.53
C GLY A 693 53.77 32.71 10.30
N THR A 694 54.44 33.62 9.60
CA THR A 694 55.81 33.44 9.09
C THR A 694 56.38 34.83 8.77
N GLY A 695 57.45 35.20 9.45
CA GLY A 695 58.19 36.43 9.16
C GLY A 695 59.09 36.31 7.92
N GLY A 696 59.53 37.46 7.41
CA GLY A 696 60.58 37.55 6.41
C GLY A 696 60.75 38.98 5.89
N ALA A 697 61.83 39.63 6.30
CA ALA A 697 62.20 40.97 5.87
C ALA A 697 62.61 41.01 4.39
N GLY A 698 62.14 42.02 3.66
CA GLY A 698 62.60 42.36 2.31
C GLY A 698 61.63 43.31 1.64
N ASN A 699 62.11 44.50 1.24
CA ASN A 699 61.36 45.43 0.40
C ASN A 699 60.83 44.70 -0.85
N GLY A 700 59.51 44.60 -0.95
CA GLY A 700 58.84 43.97 -2.09
C GLY A 700 57.38 43.72 -1.77
N TYR A 701 56.51 44.59 -2.30
CA TYR A 701 55.09 44.27 -2.46
C TYR A 701 54.93 42.86 -3.08
N PRO A 702 54.09 41.96 -2.53
CA PRO A 702 53.64 40.81 -3.28
C PRO A 702 52.56 41.24 -4.27
N ALA A 703 52.66 40.70 -5.48
CA ALA A 703 51.94 41.14 -6.67
C ALA A 703 50.44 40.82 -6.65
N ALA A 704 49.68 41.67 -7.37
CA ALA A 704 48.29 41.55 -7.78
C ALA A 704 47.18 41.96 -6.77
N VAL A 705 47.02 43.29 -6.59
CA VAL A 705 45.83 43.96 -7.14
C VAL A 705 46.31 45.20 -7.88
N THR A 706 46.36 45.09 -9.20
CA THR A 706 46.66 46.17 -10.14
C THR A 706 45.49 47.14 -10.23
N ASN A 707 45.79 48.44 -10.04
CA ASN A 707 44.99 49.61 -10.40
C ASN A 707 43.58 49.75 -9.81
N VAL A 708 43.47 50.54 -8.74
CA VAL A 708 42.48 51.63 -8.71
C VAL A 708 43.24 52.93 -8.48
N SER A 709 43.93 53.37 -9.53
CA SER A 709 44.41 54.74 -9.65
C SER A 709 43.29 55.56 -10.29
N ASP A 710 42.28 55.92 -9.49
CA ASP A 710 41.60 57.19 -9.71
C ASP A 710 40.97 57.68 -8.40
N GLN A 711 41.32 58.92 -8.05
CA GLN A 711 40.79 59.78 -7.00
C GLN A 711 39.88 59.14 -5.91
N ILE A 712 40.46 58.87 -4.73
CA ILE A 712 39.78 59.30 -3.48
C ILE A 712 40.53 60.54 -2.98
N VAL A 713 40.39 61.63 -3.74
CA VAL A 713 40.71 62.97 -3.29
C VAL A 713 39.37 63.63 -2.93
N GLY A 714 39.22 63.98 -1.66
CA GLY A 714 38.30 65.05 -1.24
C GLY A 714 36.90 64.60 -0.79
N ASN A 715 36.69 64.76 0.51
CA ASN A 715 35.44 65.17 1.17
C ASN A 715 34.25 64.19 1.17
N SER A 716 33.81 63.87 2.39
CA SER A 716 32.57 63.15 2.74
C SER A 716 32.61 61.62 2.60
N MET A 717 33.36 60.98 3.48
CA MET A 717 32.93 59.68 4.01
C MET A 717 32.20 59.99 5.32
N ALA A 718 30.86 59.86 5.30
CA ALA A 718 30.03 60.09 6.46
C ALA A 718 30.53 59.23 7.62
N ASN A 719 30.89 59.89 8.71
CA ASN A 719 31.00 59.30 10.04
C ASN A 719 29.73 58.46 10.25
N PRO A 720 29.80 57.11 10.37
CA PRO A 720 28.64 56.36 10.80
C PRO A 720 28.37 56.81 12.23
N GLY A 721 27.38 57.70 12.35
CA GLY A 721 26.97 58.30 13.59
C GLY A 721 26.79 57.21 14.64
N SER A 722 27.43 57.41 15.78
CA SER A 722 27.26 56.68 17.03
C SER A 722 27.33 55.15 16.95
N GLY A 723 28.48 54.60 17.37
CA GLY A 723 28.41 53.46 18.29
C GLY A 723 29.07 52.14 17.89
N GLN A 724 29.73 52.01 16.75
CA GLN A 724 30.60 50.86 16.49
C GLN A 724 32.06 51.22 16.81
N ARG A 725 32.34 51.38 18.11
CA ARG A 725 33.71 51.29 18.63
C ARG A 725 34.07 49.81 18.62
N GLY A 726 35.16 49.43 17.96
CA GLY A 726 35.56 48.04 17.84
C GLY A 726 35.83 47.47 19.22
N ALA A 727 35.08 46.45 19.62
CA ALA A 727 35.41 45.68 20.81
C ALA A 727 36.75 44.91 20.65
N ASP A 728 37.28 44.85 19.43
CA ASP A 728 38.53 44.18 19.08
C ASP A 728 39.73 45.14 18.94
N ASP A 729 39.59 46.41 19.36
CA ASP A 729 40.63 47.45 19.25
C ASP A 729 41.77 47.29 20.30
N CYS A 730 41.85 46.13 20.95
CA CYS A 730 42.90 45.78 21.91
C CYS A 730 43.95 44.85 21.29
N TRP A 731 45.23 45.14 21.54
CA TRP A 731 46.30 44.17 21.31
C TRP A 731 46.03 42.90 22.15
N PRO A 732 46.28 41.69 21.64
CA PRO A 732 46.45 40.50 22.47
C PRO A 732 47.28 40.76 23.74
N GLY A 733 46.63 40.76 24.91
CA GLY A 733 47.27 40.98 26.21
C GLY A 733 46.98 42.31 26.91
N GLU A 734 46.31 43.28 26.26
CA GLU A 734 45.92 44.55 26.87
C GLU A 734 44.39 44.68 27.05
N SER A 735 43.97 45.45 28.05
CA SER A 735 42.54 45.71 28.35
C SER A 735 42.33 47.10 28.95
N GLY A 736 41.11 47.63 28.80
CA GLY A 736 40.70 48.90 29.41
C GLY A 736 41.22 50.15 28.69
N GLY A 737 41.58 51.20 29.44
CA GLY A 737 41.98 52.52 28.91
C GLY A 737 43.22 52.50 27.99
N ALA A 738 43.97 51.39 27.97
CA ALA A 738 45.07 51.18 27.04
C ALA A 738 44.60 50.91 25.59
N CYS A 739 43.42 50.30 25.42
CA CYS A 739 42.78 50.10 24.11
C CYS A 739 41.89 51.27 23.68
N ASN A 740 41.71 52.23 24.57
CA ASN A 740 40.77 53.33 24.40
C ASN A 740 41.43 54.61 24.90
N GLY A 741 42.58 54.96 24.30
CA GLY A 741 43.12 56.29 24.44
C GLY A 741 42.05 57.28 23.97
N SER A 742 41.69 58.26 24.80
CA SER A 742 40.61 59.20 24.53
C SER A 742 40.59 59.68 23.08
N SER A 743 39.47 59.40 22.41
CA SER A 743 39.00 59.95 21.13
C SER A 743 40.03 60.78 20.34
N GLY A 744 40.65 60.17 19.32
CA GLY A 744 41.34 60.91 18.26
C GLY A 744 42.58 61.71 18.68
N SER A 745 43.18 61.41 19.83
CA SER A 745 44.39 62.11 20.30
C SER A 745 45.59 61.83 19.40
N THR A 746 46.19 62.88 18.83
CA THR A 746 47.49 62.83 18.13
C THR A 746 48.68 62.90 19.10
N THR A 747 48.42 62.98 20.41
CA THR A 747 49.42 63.31 21.44
C THR A 747 49.57 62.23 22.50
N THR A 748 48.92 61.07 22.34
CA THR A 748 48.98 59.97 23.31
C THR A 748 49.45 58.69 22.60
N VAL A 749 50.47 58.02 23.15
CA VAL A 749 51.02 56.77 22.57
C VAL A 749 49.98 55.67 22.59
N GLY A 750 49.68 55.04 21.45
CA GLY A 750 48.68 53.97 21.41
C GLY A 750 48.21 53.56 20.02
N LEU A 751 47.35 52.53 20.00
CA LEU A 751 46.58 52.09 18.83
C LEU A 751 45.14 52.62 18.96
N TYR A 752 44.59 53.17 17.89
CA TYR A 752 43.27 53.81 17.88
C TYR A 752 42.42 53.29 16.73
N GLY A 753 41.30 52.63 17.01
CA GLY A 753 40.31 52.30 15.98
C GLY A 753 39.69 53.58 15.40
N LEU A 754 39.71 53.73 14.07
CA LEU A 754 39.12 54.89 13.38
C LEU A 754 37.78 54.57 12.71
N SER A 755 37.66 53.40 12.08
CA SER A 755 36.43 52.95 11.42
C SER A 755 36.55 51.50 10.93
N ARG A 756 35.45 50.76 10.87
CA ARG A 756 35.39 49.49 10.12
C ARG A 756 34.76 49.71 8.75
N LEU A 757 35.41 49.22 7.70
CA LEU A 757 34.90 49.20 6.33
C LEU A 757 34.68 47.75 5.90
N SER A 758 33.45 47.33 5.70
CA SER A 758 33.16 46.01 5.11
C SER A 758 33.27 46.12 3.60
N ALA A 759 34.29 45.49 3.00
CA ALA A 759 34.35 45.35 1.55
C ALA A 759 33.49 44.14 1.17
N VAL A 760 32.23 44.41 0.82
CA VAL A 760 31.40 43.43 0.13
C VAL A 760 31.95 43.31 -1.28
N ASN A 761 32.90 42.40 -1.48
CA ASN A 761 33.42 42.08 -2.80
C ASN A 761 32.43 41.11 -3.46
N ASP A 762 31.33 41.65 -3.99
CA ASP A 762 30.65 41.01 -5.11
C ASP A 762 30.89 41.89 -6.33
N GLY A 763 31.38 41.30 -7.42
CA GLY A 763 31.98 41.98 -8.57
C GLY A 763 31.01 42.79 -9.43
N ALA A 764 30.21 43.67 -8.83
CA ALA A 764 29.28 44.56 -9.50
C ALA A 764 29.44 45.99 -8.95
N THR A 765 29.81 46.90 -9.85
CA THR A 765 29.89 48.34 -9.64
C THR A 765 28.53 48.92 -9.23
N SER A 766 28.21 48.98 -7.93
CA SER A 766 27.19 49.93 -7.45
C SER A 766 27.41 50.25 -5.97
N ASN A 767 27.52 51.54 -5.66
CA ASN A 767 27.74 52.10 -4.34
C ASN A 767 26.44 52.17 -3.51
N THR A 768 25.61 51.13 -3.61
CA THR A 768 24.37 50.96 -2.88
C THR A 768 24.45 49.60 -2.19
N PRO A 769 24.33 49.50 -0.85
CA PRO A 769 24.13 48.22 -0.20
C PRO A 769 22.88 47.61 -0.83
N THR A 770 23.05 46.57 -1.63
CA THR A 770 21.92 45.89 -2.24
C THR A 770 21.01 45.38 -1.11
N PRO A 771 19.68 45.58 -1.18
CA PRO A 771 18.76 45.15 -0.13
C PRO A 771 18.71 43.64 0.12
N THR A 772 19.47 42.84 -0.62
CA THR A 772 19.36 41.37 -0.69
C THR A 772 19.86 40.64 0.57
N HIS A 773 20.62 41.29 1.44
CA HIS A 773 21.25 40.62 2.59
C HIS A 773 20.80 41.12 3.98
N VAL A 774 19.85 42.06 4.05
CA VAL A 774 19.52 42.73 5.32
C VAL A 774 18.44 42.03 6.15
N ASN A 775 17.62 41.11 5.60
CA ASN A 775 16.41 40.67 6.32
C ASN A 775 16.25 39.14 6.51
N ASN A 776 17.34 38.41 6.76
CA ASN A 776 17.23 37.06 7.37
C ASN A 776 16.97 37.14 8.89
N THR A 777 16.04 38.01 9.28
CA THR A 777 15.61 38.22 10.66
C THR A 777 14.14 37.84 10.82
N ASN A 778 13.36 37.85 9.73
CA ASN A 778 11.95 37.49 9.74
C ASN A 778 11.72 36.00 9.42
N TRP A 779 10.61 35.43 9.91
CA TRP A 779 10.14 34.06 9.65
C TRP A 779 9.59 33.86 8.22
N THR A 780 9.60 34.90 7.38
CA THR A 780 8.89 34.96 6.09
C THR A 780 9.72 35.72 5.04
N TYR A 781 10.90 35.21 4.67
CA TYR A 781 11.73 35.79 3.61
C TYR A 781 11.77 34.92 2.34
N GLY A 782 11.36 35.49 1.20
CA GLY A 782 11.51 34.90 -0.15
C GLY A 782 10.69 33.61 -0.41
N THR A 783 11.22 32.74 -1.27
CA THR A 783 10.66 31.41 -1.63
C THR A 783 10.63 30.41 -0.45
N ARG A 784 11.09 30.82 0.74
CA ARG A 784 11.21 30.00 1.95
C ARG A 784 9.89 29.93 2.78
N ALA A 785 8.79 30.45 2.24
CA ALA A 785 7.48 30.54 2.90
C ALA A 785 6.76 29.20 3.11
N ASN A 786 7.22 28.10 2.47
CA ASN A 786 6.53 26.81 2.45
C ASN A 786 7.15 25.76 3.40
N ALA A 787 7.78 26.20 4.50
CA ALA A 787 8.31 25.25 5.48
C ALA A 787 7.17 24.41 6.11
N PRO A 788 7.37 23.09 6.32
CA PRO A 788 6.34 22.24 6.91
C PRO A 788 6.15 22.51 8.41
N TRP A 789 4.91 22.43 8.89
CA TRP A 789 4.59 22.36 10.31
C TRP A 789 4.66 20.89 10.77
N PHE A 790 5.28 20.67 11.92
CA PHE A 790 5.46 19.33 12.51
C PHE A 790 4.55 19.17 13.72
N ARG A 791 3.94 18.00 13.88
CA ARG A 791 3.16 17.68 15.08
C ARG A 791 4.08 17.53 16.29
N VAL A 792 3.60 18.00 17.45
CA VAL A 792 4.34 17.97 18.71
C VAL A 792 3.54 17.25 19.80
N ALA A 793 4.11 16.17 20.34
CA ALA A 793 3.49 15.35 21.40
C ALA A 793 3.85 15.79 22.84
N GLY A 794 4.74 16.77 23.04
CA GLY A 794 5.29 17.16 24.36
C GLY A 794 5.35 18.66 24.68
N GLY A 795 5.83 18.98 25.89
CA GLY A 795 6.01 20.36 26.39
C GLY A 795 7.10 21.17 25.68
N GLN A 796 7.34 22.42 26.12
CA GLN A 796 8.29 23.36 25.48
C GLN A 796 9.71 22.80 25.30
N ALA A 797 10.16 21.92 26.20
CA ALA A 797 11.47 21.27 26.12
C ALA A 797 11.61 20.29 24.93
N ALA A 798 10.56 19.52 24.62
CA ALA A 798 10.52 18.59 23.48
C ALA A 798 10.54 19.35 22.15
N VAL A 799 9.94 20.54 22.13
CA VAL A 799 9.96 21.46 20.99
C VAL A 799 11.39 21.97 20.76
N ALA A 800 12.05 22.52 21.78
CA ALA A 800 13.35 23.17 21.62
C ALA A 800 14.53 22.20 21.33
N TYR A 801 14.60 21.05 22.01
CA TYR A 801 15.89 20.35 22.17
C TYR A 801 16.10 19.01 21.47
N GLY A 802 15.08 18.40 20.82
CA GLY A 802 15.24 17.20 19.99
C GLY A 802 16.27 16.15 20.49
N SER A 803 15.81 15.15 21.24
CA SER A 803 16.54 13.92 21.62
C SER A 803 17.89 14.02 22.37
N GLY A 804 18.40 15.22 22.71
CA GLY A 804 19.70 15.36 23.39
C GLY A 804 19.77 15.09 24.91
N LEU A 805 18.65 14.85 25.60
CA LEU A 805 18.63 14.51 27.04
C LEU A 805 17.54 13.48 27.35
N GLY A 806 17.85 12.19 27.20
CA GLY A 806 17.24 11.07 27.94
C GLY A 806 15.70 10.89 27.91
N SER A 807 14.96 11.59 27.06
CA SER A 807 13.50 11.51 26.99
C SER A 807 13.08 11.04 25.58
N SER A 808 12.46 9.87 25.53
CA SER A 808 11.96 9.17 24.33
C SER A 808 10.71 9.81 23.70
N THR A 809 10.43 11.09 23.94
CA THR A 809 9.19 11.78 23.54
C THR A 809 9.46 13.03 22.67
N ALA A 810 10.28 12.86 21.62
CA ALA A 810 10.66 13.92 20.69
C ALA A 810 9.67 14.06 19.50
N ILE A 811 9.70 15.23 18.84
CA ILE A 811 8.98 15.63 17.61
C ILE A 811 8.79 14.44 16.66
N THR A 812 7.55 14.19 16.23
CA THR A 812 7.29 13.10 15.28
C THR A 812 7.69 13.53 13.87
N SER A 813 8.04 12.59 13.00
CA SER A 813 8.23 12.84 11.57
C SER A 813 6.92 13.22 10.86
N ASP A 814 5.80 13.34 11.59
CA ASP A 814 4.49 13.63 11.03
C ASP A 814 4.37 15.12 10.69
N ILE A 815 4.53 15.39 9.40
CA ILE A 815 4.08 16.66 8.80
C ILE A 815 2.56 16.73 8.94
N VAL A 816 2.06 17.91 9.31
CA VAL A 816 0.63 18.14 9.51
C VAL A 816 -0.13 17.87 8.21
N PRO A 817 -1.15 16.98 8.22
CA PRO A 817 -1.95 16.71 7.03
C PRO A 817 -2.69 17.95 6.53
N THR A 818 -2.74 18.09 5.21
CA THR A 818 -3.54 19.10 4.50
C THR A 818 -5.06 18.86 4.63
N ALA A 819 -5.49 17.60 4.80
CA ALA A 819 -6.89 17.24 5.00
C ALA A 819 -7.36 17.47 6.45
N ILE A 820 -8.54 18.08 6.62
CA ILE A 820 -9.19 18.35 7.91
C ILE A 820 -10.12 17.17 8.24
N THR A 821 -9.83 16.42 9.31
CA THR A 821 -10.60 15.22 9.67
C THR A 821 -11.40 15.35 10.96
N GLY A 822 -11.17 16.40 11.76
CA GLY A 822 -11.86 16.59 13.04
C GLY A 822 -11.70 15.43 14.04
N GLY A 823 -10.73 14.53 13.80
CA GLY A 823 -10.52 13.33 14.60
C GLY A 823 -11.61 12.28 14.50
N VAL A 824 -12.53 12.39 13.54
CA VAL A 824 -13.57 11.39 13.32
C VAL A 824 -13.12 10.39 12.26
N ASN A 825 -13.38 9.11 12.51
CA ASN A 825 -13.46 8.14 11.42
C ASN A 825 -14.85 8.33 10.77
N PRO A 826 -14.95 8.63 9.47
CA PRO A 826 -16.24 8.76 8.79
C PRO A 826 -16.87 7.43 8.36
N SER A 827 -16.11 6.36 8.13
CA SER A 827 -16.66 5.08 7.68
C SER A 827 -17.41 4.33 8.79
N ALA A 828 -18.25 3.36 8.45
CA ALA A 828 -18.92 2.53 9.45
C ALA A 828 -17.92 1.79 10.35
N LEU A 829 -18.20 1.73 11.66
CA LEU A 829 -17.31 1.08 12.63
C LEU A 829 -17.20 -0.43 12.42
N ASN A 830 -18.21 -1.03 11.81
CA ASN A 830 -18.20 -2.44 11.46
C ASN A 830 -17.64 -2.73 10.07
N ASN A 831 -17.11 -1.72 9.34
CA ASN A 831 -16.39 -1.90 8.08
C ASN A 831 -14.90 -2.08 8.33
N PHE A 832 -14.35 -3.23 7.94
CA PHE A 832 -12.94 -3.57 8.11
C PHE A 832 -12.09 -3.28 6.85
N GLY A 833 -12.70 -2.66 5.84
CA GLY A 833 -12.02 -2.21 4.62
C GLY A 833 -11.80 -3.31 3.59
N SER A 834 -11.39 -2.89 2.39
CA SER A 834 -11.05 -3.78 1.27
C SER A 834 -9.69 -4.43 1.45
N ALA A 835 -9.50 -5.60 0.86
CA ALA A 835 -8.22 -6.30 0.84
C ALA A 835 -7.94 -6.96 -0.50
N VAL A 836 -6.65 -7.12 -0.78
CA VAL A 836 -6.11 -7.74 -1.99
C VAL A 836 -4.97 -8.66 -1.62
N ILE A 837 -5.00 -9.86 -2.17
CA ILE A 837 -3.86 -10.76 -2.33
C ILE A 837 -3.72 -10.93 -3.84
N ASP A 838 -2.65 -10.38 -4.40
CA ASP A 838 -2.44 -10.39 -5.85
C ASP A 838 -1.10 -11.03 -6.19
N GLY A 839 -1.07 -11.77 -7.29
CA GLY A 839 0.16 -12.43 -7.76
C GLY A 839 0.62 -13.63 -6.91
N LEU A 840 -0.30 -14.36 -6.28
CA LEU A 840 0.06 -15.57 -5.51
C LEU A 840 0.49 -16.70 -6.45
N LEU A 841 1.78 -17.06 -6.42
CA LEU A 841 2.34 -18.18 -7.17
C LEU A 841 2.70 -19.34 -6.24
N ILE A 842 2.25 -20.55 -6.58
CA ILE A 842 2.71 -21.78 -5.94
C ILE A 842 3.92 -22.31 -6.71
N GLN A 843 5.13 -22.05 -6.19
CA GLN A 843 6.35 -22.58 -6.81
C GLN A 843 6.49 -24.09 -6.64
N HIS A 844 6.09 -24.60 -5.48
CA HIS A 844 6.06 -26.02 -5.12
C HIS A 844 5.15 -26.20 -3.91
N LEU A 845 4.31 -27.23 -3.93
CA LEU A 845 3.49 -27.63 -2.79
C LEU A 845 3.40 -29.16 -2.81
N LYS A 846 3.65 -29.81 -1.67
CA LYS A 846 3.45 -31.25 -1.52
C LYS A 846 2.66 -31.55 -0.28
N ILE A 847 1.55 -32.26 -0.46
CA ILE A 847 0.72 -32.82 0.61
C ILE A 847 0.81 -34.32 0.48
N THR A 848 1.25 -34.99 1.54
CA THR A 848 1.43 -36.45 1.56
C THR A 848 0.70 -37.01 2.76
N THR A 849 -0.12 -38.03 2.56
CA THR A 849 -0.72 -38.78 3.66
C THR A 849 0.38 -39.48 4.45
N LYS A 850 0.19 -39.72 5.75
CA LYS A 850 1.08 -40.61 6.51
C LYS A 850 0.29 -41.84 6.94
N GLY A 851 0.66 -42.99 6.41
CA GLY A 851 0.16 -44.29 6.88
C GLY A 851 -1.27 -44.64 6.47
N LEU A 852 -1.59 -44.52 5.18
CA LEU A 852 -2.79 -45.17 4.62
C LEU A 852 -2.58 -46.69 4.50
#